data_AF-A0A7Y7TGZ3-F1
#
_entry.id   AF-A0A7Y7TGZ3-F1
#
_cell.length_a   1.000
_cell.length_b   1.000
_cell.length_c   1.000
_cell.angle_alpha   90.00
_cell.angle_beta   90.00
_cell.angle_gamma   90.00
#
_symmetry.space_group_name_H-M   'P 1'
#
loop_
_entity.id
_entity.type
_entity.pdbx_description
1 polymer ?
#
loop_
_entity_poly.entity_id
_entity_poly.type
_entity_poly.pdbx_seq_one_letter_code
_entity_poly.pdbx_strand_id
1 'polypeptide(L)'
;MTDTTEDEKYWQWAAFGKHPTAKDYFRLGDETPFVEGLFGWVENGYQLLTTKESAAPEFCSWRFWAREAGKNSLVCGVVRVSSDSLGRPYPLVIMGSGPLGNWQDNWDLLPFSGERTWRQIEYIAANLFADFKKLEEEIRTIRAPDANWPELARKRKELNFLGSPIDPYASFLDFRELKKTAAAHAEKAEVFISLDRGPCHDKITHVSLWHMLSKESAKSLPSALFMGGTLDKAYLSIFRRPMKTADFVQLWLVSSAGSGEKMIGTEYSMDLSALGKQPISTDKPSGSDVRYDPDFDELQAEVDKLSSPAVAGTVNWEKVCRFATDILMNKSKDLLVASYLSVALIHTRRNDGFAVGLKVYQDLLERFWDDLYPQKVRMRGRTRAIEWWLEKTETALKHASDISFPPAQITIIQGNLNRLDSFLSEHLENSPSLNPIKEYFNGLSAESEESIDIQPAARSFPEPVEEKPVVSLDTQPLEPDATAVATRIASPQEAGKALNDGLLKISEASYFLWQQDLSSPQVYRLTRTAAWYAVNDLPPATNGQTRIAAPATQVKNLLLDLRNNGDAEALLKAAEARLSQYIFWIDLNRLAAEALARLGSRFEKAHAAVCEETAFLLQRLPGLEELTFSDGTPFATPDTKQWLKSIAFQGTRRDALAGTSGDENVDEMIETTISKHIGDMQNLVRKGKLIDAMETVQQKLRSCSSHRDKFLWRLALSQMLVDLSKSKLALPHLEQALKDIDKYWLEEYDPDLAMRGYKLAWLAFDTQTEQRFKDRAMDVLHQIGRLDMPEMVRLSKG
;
A
#
# COMPACT_ATOMS: atom_id res chain seq x y z
N MET A 1 -34.39 -12.44 39.38
CA MET A 1 -35.44 -13.33 38.85
C MET A 1 -35.65 -12.93 37.40
N THR A 2 -34.88 -13.53 36.51
CA THR A 2 -34.82 -13.16 35.09
C THR A 2 -35.77 -14.06 34.31
N ASP A 3 -36.63 -13.45 33.50
CA ASP A 3 -37.50 -14.08 32.51
C ASP A 3 -36.75 -15.19 31.75
N THR A 4 -37.10 -16.44 32.01
CA THR A 4 -36.87 -17.56 31.10
C THR A 4 -37.78 -17.35 29.90
N THR A 5 -37.23 -16.78 28.83
CA THR A 5 -37.90 -16.53 27.55
C THR A 5 -38.53 -17.79 26.99
N GLU A 6 -39.77 -17.69 26.48
CA GLU A 6 -40.59 -18.78 25.93
C GLU A 6 -39.89 -19.62 24.84
N ASP A 7 -38.79 -19.15 24.26
CA ASP A 7 -37.99 -19.83 23.23
C ASP A 7 -37.26 -21.10 23.72
N GLU A 8 -36.89 -21.22 25.01
CA GLU A 8 -36.22 -22.44 25.52
C GLU A 8 -37.12 -23.68 25.47
N LYS A 9 -38.45 -23.51 25.46
CA LYS A 9 -39.42 -24.63 25.48
C LYS A 9 -39.64 -25.30 24.13
N TYR A 10 -39.08 -24.77 23.05
CA TYR A 10 -39.29 -25.27 21.68
C TYR A 10 -38.07 -25.98 21.08
N TRP A 11 -36.96 -26.08 21.80
CA TRP A 11 -35.79 -26.81 21.34
C TRP A 11 -35.97 -28.31 21.52
N GLN A 12 -35.83 -29.04 20.43
CA GLN A 12 -35.94 -30.48 20.36
C GLN A 12 -34.56 -31.08 20.23
N TRP A 13 -34.22 -32.03 21.11
CA TRP A 13 -32.90 -32.65 21.17
C TRP A 13 -32.96 -34.11 20.75
N ALA A 14 -31.95 -34.54 19.99
CA ALA A 14 -31.83 -35.90 19.50
C ALA A 14 -30.39 -36.40 19.57
N ALA A 15 -30.24 -37.72 19.67
CA ALA A 15 -28.95 -38.38 19.57
C ALA A 15 -29.00 -39.62 18.67
N PHE A 16 -27.90 -39.83 17.97
CA PHE A 16 -27.70 -40.94 17.05
C PHE A 16 -26.31 -41.53 17.22
N GLY A 17 -26.23 -42.85 17.24
CA GLY A 17 -24.97 -43.57 17.37
C GLY A 17 -25.15 -45.07 17.15
N LYS A 18 -24.06 -45.81 17.31
CA LYS A 18 -24.08 -47.27 17.24
C LYS A 18 -24.28 -47.87 18.61
N HIS A 19 -25.18 -48.84 18.73
CA HIS A 19 -25.37 -49.57 19.97
C HIS A 19 -24.12 -50.41 20.27
N PRO A 20 -23.55 -50.35 21.49
CA PRO A 20 -22.34 -51.10 21.84
C PRO A 20 -22.47 -52.62 21.60
N THR A 21 -23.63 -53.20 21.92
CA THR A 21 -23.92 -54.64 21.86
C THR A 21 -24.84 -55.09 20.72
N ALA A 22 -25.87 -54.31 20.34
CA ALA A 22 -26.93 -54.78 19.44
C ALA A 22 -26.55 -54.77 17.94
N LYS A 23 -25.36 -54.28 17.58
CA LYS A 23 -24.90 -54.03 16.19
C LYS A 23 -25.75 -53.04 15.36
N ASP A 24 -26.93 -52.67 15.83
CA ASP A 24 -27.83 -51.68 15.22
C ASP A 24 -27.55 -50.24 15.67
N TYR A 25 -28.10 -49.29 14.92
CA TYR A 25 -28.11 -47.87 15.28
C TYR A 25 -29.20 -47.57 16.30
N PHE A 26 -28.88 -46.71 17.27
CA PHE A 26 -29.90 -46.12 18.14
C PHE A 26 -30.23 -44.71 17.66
N ARG A 27 -31.48 -44.32 17.87
CA ARG A 27 -31.98 -42.96 17.73
C ARG A 27 -32.78 -42.64 18.99
N LEU A 28 -32.51 -41.48 19.58
CA LEU A 28 -33.16 -41.00 20.79
C LEU A 28 -33.61 -39.56 20.58
N GLY A 29 -34.70 -39.17 21.26
CA GLY A 29 -35.23 -37.82 21.20
C GLY A 29 -36.24 -37.61 20.08
N ASP A 30 -36.50 -36.34 19.76
CA ASP A 30 -37.53 -35.95 18.81
C ASP A 30 -37.01 -36.02 17.36
N GLU A 31 -37.80 -36.61 16.46
CA GLU A 31 -37.46 -36.75 15.04
C GLU A 31 -38.10 -35.63 14.21
N THR A 32 -37.25 -34.81 13.56
CA THR A 32 -37.68 -33.86 12.52
C THR A 32 -37.14 -34.28 11.16
N PRO A 33 -37.77 -33.88 10.03
CA PRO A 33 -37.27 -34.25 8.70
C PRO A 33 -35.82 -33.82 8.44
N PHE A 34 -35.39 -32.71 9.04
CA PHE A 34 -34.01 -32.25 8.96
C PHE A 34 -33.06 -33.13 9.78
N VAL A 35 -33.45 -33.48 11.00
CA VAL A 35 -32.72 -34.39 11.89
C VAL A 35 -32.52 -35.76 11.22
N GLU A 36 -33.56 -36.30 10.60
CA GLU A 36 -33.47 -37.54 9.81
C GLU A 36 -32.52 -37.42 8.63
N GLY A 37 -32.58 -36.31 7.89
CA GLY A 37 -31.66 -36.03 6.78
C GLY A 37 -30.19 -35.98 7.22
N LEU A 38 -29.91 -35.39 8.38
CA LEU A 38 -28.55 -35.30 8.92
C LEU A 38 -28.05 -36.65 9.44
N PHE A 39 -28.91 -37.45 10.08
CA PHE A 39 -28.59 -38.85 10.42
C PHE A 39 -28.29 -39.68 9.18
N GLY A 40 -29.10 -39.54 8.13
CA GLY A 40 -28.84 -40.18 6.84
C GLY A 40 -27.52 -39.74 6.21
N TRP A 41 -27.15 -38.46 6.32
CA TRP A 41 -25.87 -37.95 5.84
C TRP A 41 -24.68 -38.61 6.58
N VAL A 42 -24.75 -38.73 7.90
CA VAL A 42 -23.72 -39.37 8.73
C VAL A 42 -23.63 -40.87 8.46
N GLU A 43 -24.76 -41.57 8.41
CA GLU A 43 -24.83 -43.02 8.15
C GLU A 43 -24.25 -43.37 6.78
N ASN A 44 -24.72 -42.70 5.73
CA ASN A 44 -24.21 -42.89 4.37
C ASN A 44 -22.71 -42.54 4.26
N GLY A 45 -22.28 -41.48 4.95
CA GLY A 45 -20.88 -41.07 5.00
C GLY A 45 -19.98 -42.12 5.64
N TYR A 46 -20.43 -42.71 6.75
CA TYR A 46 -19.70 -43.75 7.46
C TYR A 46 -19.69 -45.10 6.71
N GLN A 47 -20.78 -45.46 6.03
CA GLN A 47 -20.79 -46.63 5.13
C GLN A 47 -19.80 -46.46 3.97
N LEU A 48 -19.69 -45.26 3.41
CA LEU A 48 -18.71 -44.95 2.36
C LEU A 48 -17.25 -45.01 2.87
N LEU A 49 -17.02 -44.66 4.14
CA LEU A 49 -15.71 -44.80 4.78
C LEU A 49 -15.32 -46.26 4.97
N THR A 50 -16.21 -47.07 5.53
CA THR A 50 -15.93 -48.48 5.85
C THR A 50 -15.76 -49.39 4.63
N THR A 51 -16.23 -48.95 3.45
CA THR A 51 -16.04 -49.66 2.18
C THR A 51 -14.71 -49.36 1.50
N LYS A 52 -14.03 -48.27 1.86
CA LYS A 52 -12.66 -47.96 1.42
C LYS A 52 -11.69 -48.48 2.47
N GLU A 53 -10.80 -49.42 2.13
CA GLU A 53 -9.69 -49.82 3.01
C GLU A 53 -8.76 -48.61 3.25
N SER A 54 -9.02 -47.83 4.30
CA SER A 54 -8.18 -46.72 4.71
C SER A 54 -8.29 -46.49 6.22
N ALA A 55 -7.14 -46.24 6.83
CA ALA A 55 -6.83 -46.01 8.25
C ALA A 55 -8.02 -45.78 9.20
N ALA A 56 -8.02 -46.51 10.32
CA ALA A 56 -8.90 -46.21 11.45
C ALA A 56 -8.74 -44.72 11.84
N PRO A 57 -9.84 -43.96 11.89
CA PRO A 57 -9.78 -42.52 12.16
C PRO A 57 -9.22 -42.27 13.56
N GLU A 58 -8.29 -41.33 13.67
CA GLU A 58 -7.91 -40.75 14.96
C GLU A 58 -9.14 -40.11 15.62
N PHE A 59 -9.09 -39.92 16.94
CA PHE A 59 -10.15 -39.24 17.65
C PHE A 59 -10.41 -37.85 17.02
N CYS A 60 -11.66 -37.61 16.60
CA CYS A 60 -12.10 -36.30 16.17
C CYS A 60 -13.43 -35.88 16.82
N SER A 61 -13.61 -34.57 17.02
CA SER A 61 -14.82 -33.96 17.57
C SER A 61 -15.11 -32.65 16.86
N TRP A 62 -16.35 -32.46 16.43
CA TRP A 62 -16.79 -31.29 15.67
C TRP A 62 -18.07 -30.72 16.27
N ARG A 63 -18.00 -29.47 16.72
CA ARG A 63 -19.17 -28.66 17.01
C ARG A 63 -19.69 -28.11 15.68
N PHE A 64 -21.00 -28.04 15.51
CA PHE A 64 -21.58 -27.52 14.28
C PHE A 64 -22.85 -26.75 14.52
N TRP A 65 -23.17 -25.91 13.54
CA TRP A 65 -24.50 -25.38 13.34
C TRP A 65 -24.89 -25.50 11.86
N ALA A 66 -26.18 -25.65 11.60
CA ALA A 66 -26.74 -25.77 10.26
C ALA A 66 -28.08 -25.03 10.16
N ARG A 67 -28.34 -24.50 8.97
CA ARG A 67 -29.57 -23.81 8.63
C ARG A 67 -30.69 -24.82 8.38
N GLU A 68 -31.81 -24.65 9.06
CA GLU A 68 -33.04 -25.38 8.77
C GLU A 68 -33.98 -24.58 7.83
N ALA A 69 -34.88 -25.26 7.14
CA ALA A 69 -35.88 -24.65 6.26
C ALA A 69 -36.98 -23.93 7.08
N GLY A 70 -36.68 -22.73 7.57
CA GLY A 70 -37.61 -21.87 8.30
C GLY A 70 -36.99 -20.52 8.65
N LYS A 71 -37.81 -19.47 8.84
CA LYS A 71 -37.32 -18.21 9.43
C LYS A 71 -36.97 -18.48 10.89
N ASN A 72 -35.78 -18.11 11.32
CA ASN A 72 -35.27 -18.22 12.70
C ASN A 72 -35.03 -19.63 13.26
N SER A 73 -35.19 -20.73 12.50
CA SER A 73 -34.82 -22.07 13.02
C SER A 73 -33.33 -22.37 12.80
N LEU A 74 -32.68 -22.95 13.80
CA LEU A 74 -31.27 -23.32 13.79
C LEU A 74 -31.12 -24.76 14.28
N VAL A 75 -30.21 -25.50 13.66
CA VAL A 75 -29.73 -26.77 14.21
C VAL A 75 -28.32 -26.57 14.73
N CYS A 76 -28.01 -27.08 15.92
CA CYS A 76 -26.65 -27.13 16.42
C CYS A 76 -26.38 -28.43 17.17
N GLY A 77 -25.13 -28.89 17.15
CA GLY A 77 -24.77 -30.13 17.81
C GLY A 77 -23.29 -30.42 17.81
N VAL A 78 -22.96 -31.63 18.24
CA VAL A 78 -21.61 -32.19 18.20
C VAL A 78 -21.67 -33.53 17.48
N VAL A 79 -20.73 -33.73 16.55
CA VAL A 79 -20.43 -35.03 15.96
C VAL A 79 -19.00 -35.42 16.34
N ARG A 80 -18.82 -36.59 16.94
CA ARG A 80 -17.51 -37.04 17.43
C ARG A 80 -17.31 -38.53 17.29
N VAL A 81 -16.05 -38.96 17.34
CA VAL A 81 -15.69 -40.37 17.44
C VAL A 81 -16.12 -40.92 18.80
N SER A 82 -16.86 -42.02 18.75
CA SER A 82 -17.16 -42.93 19.85
C SER A 82 -16.72 -44.35 19.45
N SER A 83 -16.93 -45.34 20.30
CA SER A 83 -16.56 -46.73 20.02
C SER A 83 -17.66 -47.70 20.39
N ASP A 84 -17.80 -48.77 19.59
CA ASP A 84 -18.63 -49.90 19.97
C ASP A 84 -17.94 -50.81 21.01
N SER A 85 -18.60 -51.88 21.45
CA SER A 85 -18.03 -52.81 22.45
C SER A 85 -16.73 -53.49 22.00
N LEU A 86 -16.40 -53.48 20.70
CA LEU A 86 -15.19 -54.05 20.14
C LEU A 86 -14.09 -53.00 19.94
N GLY A 87 -14.31 -51.75 20.40
CA GLY A 87 -13.37 -50.66 20.25
C GLY A 87 -13.31 -50.08 18.83
N ARG A 88 -14.29 -50.39 17.96
CA ARG A 88 -14.29 -49.88 16.58
C ARG A 88 -14.84 -48.45 16.56
N PRO A 89 -14.18 -47.50 15.88
CA PRO A 89 -14.60 -46.10 15.89
C PRO A 89 -15.91 -45.90 15.12
N TYR A 90 -16.84 -45.13 15.68
CA TYR A 90 -18.15 -44.84 15.09
C TYR A 90 -18.61 -43.40 15.41
N PRO A 91 -19.36 -42.70 14.52
CA PRO A 91 -19.94 -41.40 14.82
C PRO A 91 -21.04 -41.41 15.89
N LEU A 92 -20.79 -40.69 16.98
CA LEU A 92 -21.84 -40.25 17.89
C LEU A 92 -22.23 -38.81 17.54
N VAL A 93 -23.52 -38.58 17.30
CA VAL A 93 -24.11 -37.28 17.05
C VAL A 93 -25.09 -36.97 18.16
N ILE A 94 -24.96 -35.79 18.78
CA ILE A 94 -25.98 -35.22 19.66
C ILE A 94 -26.25 -33.80 19.16
N MET A 95 -27.50 -33.49 18.88
CA MET A 95 -27.87 -32.20 18.29
C MET A 95 -29.27 -31.79 18.72
N GLY A 96 -29.58 -30.50 18.54
CA GLY A 96 -30.91 -29.98 18.73
C GLY A 96 -31.30 -29.03 17.63
N SER A 97 -32.61 -28.93 17.39
CA SER A 97 -33.24 -28.02 16.45
C SER A 97 -34.28 -27.17 17.16
N GLY A 98 -34.28 -25.87 16.90
CA GLY A 98 -35.27 -24.97 17.46
C GLY A 98 -35.12 -23.52 16.98
N PRO A 99 -36.08 -22.66 17.35
CA PRO A 99 -36.02 -21.23 17.02
C PRO A 99 -34.90 -20.52 17.81
N LEU A 100 -34.19 -19.61 17.14
CA LEU A 100 -33.24 -18.68 17.74
C LEU A 100 -33.42 -17.29 17.11
N GLY A 101 -33.91 -16.32 17.86
CA GLY A 101 -34.23 -14.99 17.30
C GLY A 101 -33.03 -14.30 16.64
N ASN A 102 -33.18 -13.80 15.41
CA ASN A 102 -32.19 -13.00 14.67
C ASN A 102 -30.81 -13.67 14.49
N TRP A 103 -30.73 -15.01 14.55
CA TRP A 103 -29.45 -15.72 14.42
C TRP A 103 -28.82 -15.52 13.03
N GLN A 104 -29.63 -15.38 11.97
CA GLN A 104 -29.14 -15.18 10.60
C GLN A 104 -28.35 -13.88 10.44
N ASP A 105 -28.68 -12.85 11.23
CA ASP A 105 -27.96 -11.58 11.21
C ASP A 105 -26.77 -11.59 12.17
N ASN A 106 -26.65 -12.59 13.05
CA ASN A 106 -25.65 -12.67 14.12
C ASN A 106 -24.88 -14.01 14.10
N TRP A 107 -24.85 -14.69 12.96
CA TRP A 107 -24.29 -16.04 12.87
C TRP A 107 -22.79 -16.09 13.18
N ASP A 108 -22.10 -14.97 13.03
CA ASP A 108 -20.71 -14.77 13.44
C ASP A 108 -20.49 -14.87 14.95
N LEU A 109 -21.55 -14.70 15.76
CA LEU A 109 -21.54 -14.82 17.21
C LEU A 109 -21.99 -16.20 17.71
N LEU A 110 -22.40 -17.11 16.81
CA LEU A 110 -22.82 -18.46 17.18
C LEU A 110 -21.77 -19.26 17.96
N PRO A 111 -20.45 -19.12 17.72
CA PRO A 111 -19.43 -19.75 18.57
C PRO A 111 -19.57 -19.44 20.06
N PHE A 112 -20.04 -18.24 20.41
CA PHE A 112 -20.28 -17.82 21.79
C PHE A 112 -21.68 -18.21 22.27
N SER A 113 -22.69 -18.06 21.41
CA SER A 113 -24.08 -18.44 21.70
C SER A 113 -24.20 -19.91 22.07
N GLY A 114 -23.57 -20.80 21.29
CA GLY A 114 -23.63 -22.25 21.49
C GLY A 114 -22.60 -22.79 22.49
N GLU A 115 -21.72 -21.98 23.07
CA GLU A 115 -20.61 -22.45 23.91
C GLU A 115 -21.10 -23.32 25.07
N ARG A 116 -22.13 -22.85 25.79
CA ARG A 116 -22.73 -23.57 26.92
C ARG A 116 -23.36 -24.89 26.47
N THR A 117 -24.11 -24.83 25.38
CA THR A 117 -24.81 -25.97 24.77
C THR A 117 -23.82 -27.04 24.34
N TRP A 118 -22.79 -26.68 23.56
CA TRP A 118 -21.78 -27.63 23.10
C TRP A 118 -20.96 -28.23 24.25
N ARG A 119 -20.61 -27.46 25.29
CA ARG A 119 -19.94 -28.00 26.49
C ARG A 119 -20.79 -29.07 27.19
N GLN A 120 -22.10 -28.84 27.32
CA GLN A 120 -23.02 -29.83 27.89
C GLN A 120 -23.09 -31.08 27.01
N ILE A 121 -23.22 -30.90 25.69
CA ILE A 121 -23.24 -32.02 24.74
C ILE A 121 -21.93 -32.83 24.83
N GLU A 122 -20.77 -32.16 24.85
CA GLU A 122 -19.47 -32.83 24.96
C GLU A 122 -19.32 -33.60 26.26
N TYR A 123 -19.81 -33.05 27.37
CA TYR A 123 -19.84 -33.71 28.68
C TYR A 123 -20.72 -34.96 28.64
N ILE A 124 -21.95 -34.86 28.13
CA ILE A 124 -22.86 -36.00 27.97
C ILE A 124 -22.21 -37.05 27.07
N ALA A 125 -21.67 -36.65 25.92
CA ALA A 125 -21.07 -37.55 24.94
C ALA A 125 -19.77 -38.22 25.40
N ALA A 126 -19.13 -37.72 26.47
CA ALA A 126 -17.97 -38.34 27.09
C ALA A 126 -18.33 -39.33 28.21
N ASN A 127 -19.58 -39.34 28.69
CA ASN A 127 -20.02 -40.20 29.78
C ASN A 127 -20.42 -41.60 29.31
N LEU A 128 -20.22 -42.57 30.19
CA LEU A 128 -20.73 -43.94 30.02
C LEU A 128 -22.11 -44.06 30.68
N PHE A 129 -23.11 -44.44 29.91
CA PHE A 129 -24.47 -44.65 30.39
C PHE A 129 -24.77 -46.14 30.53
N ALA A 130 -25.38 -46.52 31.65
CA ALA A 130 -25.80 -47.90 31.90
C ALA A 130 -27.01 -48.31 31.05
N ASP A 131 -27.86 -47.35 30.69
CA ASP A 131 -29.05 -47.55 29.86
C ASP A 131 -29.35 -46.27 29.03
N PHE A 132 -30.09 -46.43 27.92
CA PHE A 132 -30.43 -45.32 27.03
C PHE A 132 -31.45 -44.34 27.61
N LYS A 133 -32.24 -44.77 28.60
CA LYS A 133 -33.24 -43.90 29.22
C LYS A 133 -32.55 -42.77 29.98
N LYS A 134 -31.46 -43.06 30.69
CA LYS A 134 -30.61 -42.04 31.32
C LYS A 134 -29.98 -41.10 30.30
N LEU A 135 -29.48 -41.62 29.17
CA LEU A 135 -28.93 -40.78 28.11
C LEU A 135 -30.01 -39.85 27.54
N GLU A 136 -31.22 -40.36 27.29
CA GLU A 136 -32.37 -39.57 26.82
C GLU A 136 -32.79 -38.49 27.83
N GLU A 137 -32.83 -38.84 29.13
CA GLU A 137 -33.09 -37.89 30.22
C GLU A 137 -32.04 -36.77 30.28
N GLU A 138 -30.74 -37.11 30.18
CA GLU A 138 -29.64 -36.14 30.17
C GLU A 138 -29.67 -35.23 28.93
N ILE A 139 -29.95 -35.78 27.75
CA ILE A 139 -30.06 -35.00 26.50
C ILE A 139 -31.20 -33.97 26.60
N ARG A 140 -32.33 -34.32 27.23
CA ARG A 140 -33.43 -33.38 27.46
C ARG A 140 -33.06 -32.21 28.39
N THR A 141 -31.98 -32.32 29.17
CA THR A 141 -31.50 -31.22 30.02
C THR A 141 -30.60 -30.21 29.30
N ILE A 142 -30.23 -30.49 28.04
CA ILE A 142 -29.38 -29.61 27.24
C ILE A 142 -30.10 -28.28 27.05
N ARG A 143 -29.39 -27.20 27.34
CA ARG A 143 -29.91 -25.84 27.17
C ARG A 143 -29.72 -25.36 25.74
N ALA A 144 -30.70 -24.64 25.23
CA ALA A 144 -30.64 -23.97 23.94
C ALA A 144 -29.49 -22.94 23.90
N PRO A 145 -28.97 -22.61 22.69
CA PRO A 145 -28.03 -21.51 22.51
C PRO A 145 -28.62 -20.17 22.99
N ASP A 146 -27.75 -19.29 23.50
CA ASP A 146 -28.15 -17.98 24.02
C ASP A 146 -28.39 -16.98 22.88
N ALA A 147 -29.53 -16.29 22.87
CA ALA A 147 -29.89 -15.26 21.88
C ALA A 147 -29.55 -13.83 22.33
N ASN A 148 -28.84 -13.64 23.46
CA ASN A 148 -28.43 -12.33 23.95
C ASN A 148 -27.27 -11.74 23.13
N TRP A 149 -27.55 -11.38 21.87
CA TRP A 149 -26.56 -10.88 20.91
C TRP A 149 -25.73 -9.69 21.42
N PRO A 150 -26.28 -8.68 22.12
CA PRO A 150 -25.49 -7.58 22.67
C PRO A 150 -24.41 -8.05 23.66
N GLU A 151 -24.77 -8.98 24.55
CA GLU A 151 -23.83 -9.56 25.51
C GLU A 151 -22.77 -10.42 24.82
N LEU A 152 -23.17 -11.23 23.83
CA LEU A 152 -22.23 -12.05 23.05
C LEU A 152 -21.28 -11.18 22.21
N ALA A 153 -21.77 -10.08 21.64
CA ALA A 153 -20.94 -9.10 20.95
C ALA A 153 -19.94 -8.44 21.91
N ARG A 154 -20.33 -8.19 23.17
CA ARG A 154 -19.42 -7.70 24.22
C ARG A 154 -18.35 -8.75 24.55
N LYS A 155 -18.73 -10.02 24.77
CA LYS A 155 -17.76 -11.11 24.98
C LYS A 155 -16.76 -11.26 23.84
N ARG A 156 -17.21 -11.09 22.58
CA ARG A 156 -16.29 -11.07 21.44
C ARG A 156 -15.29 -9.92 21.53
N LYS A 157 -15.72 -8.73 21.95
CA LYS A 157 -14.81 -7.59 22.15
C LYS A 157 -13.81 -7.86 23.28
N GLU A 158 -14.20 -8.59 24.31
CA GLU A 158 -13.32 -8.99 25.42
C GLU A 158 -12.21 -9.97 25.01
N LEU A 159 -12.38 -10.75 23.92
CA LEU A 159 -11.29 -11.59 23.39
C LEU A 159 -10.07 -10.76 22.98
N ASN A 160 -10.29 -9.52 22.55
CA ASN A 160 -9.21 -8.58 22.31
C ASN A 160 -8.80 -7.94 23.65
N PHE A 161 -7.80 -8.53 24.30
CA PHE A 161 -7.24 -8.07 25.57
C PHE A 161 -6.75 -6.61 25.57
N LEU A 162 -6.76 -5.94 24.41
CA LEU A 162 -6.38 -4.56 24.20
C LEU A 162 -7.53 -3.56 24.33
N GLY A 163 -8.79 -4.03 24.34
CA GLY A 163 -9.95 -3.18 24.52
C GLY A 163 -10.01 -2.01 23.54
N SER A 164 -9.64 -2.21 22.26
CA SER A 164 -10.04 -1.24 21.23
C SER A 164 -11.57 -1.21 21.20
N PRO A 165 -12.20 -0.05 21.43
CA PRO A 165 -13.66 0.06 21.38
C PRO A 165 -14.19 -0.03 19.94
N ILE A 166 -13.30 0.01 18.94
CA ILE A 166 -13.59 0.06 17.50
C ILE A 166 -13.42 -1.32 16.85
N ASP A 167 -12.25 -1.96 17.00
CA ASP A 167 -11.95 -3.22 16.29
C ASP A 167 -11.52 -4.35 17.26
N PRO A 168 -12.35 -5.41 17.43
CA PRO A 168 -12.02 -6.58 18.24
C PRO A 168 -10.88 -7.44 17.66
N TYR A 169 -10.30 -7.07 16.52
CA TYR A 169 -9.13 -7.73 15.94
C TYR A 169 -7.98 -6.76 15.65
N ALA A 170 -8.01 -5.57 16.26
CA ALA A 170 -6.96 -4.54 16.15
C ALA A 170 -5.54 -5.03 16.49
N SER A 171 -5.42 -6.17 17.19
CA SER A 171 -4.15 -6.79 17.55
C SER A 171 -3.54 -7.64 16.43
N PHE A 172 -4.28 -7.97 15.37
CA PHE A 172 -3.83 -8.88 14.32
C PHE A 172 -2.94 -8.18 13.29
N LEU A 173 -1.64 -8.51 13.20
CA LEU A 173 -0.65 -7.85 12.33
C LEU A 173 -1.04 -7.86 10.84
N ASP A 174 -1.51 -8.98 10.33
CA ASP A 174 -1.81 -9.14 8.90
C ASP A 174 -3.32 -9.19 8.61
N PHE A 175 -4.12 -8.45 9.40
CA PHE A 175 -5.59 -8.40 9.26
C PHE A 175 -6.05 -8.10 7.82
N ARG A 176 -5.34 -7.22 7.10
CA ARG A 176 -5.62 -6.89 5.69
C ARG A 176 -5.47 -8.11 4.77
N GLU A 177 -4.42 -8.90 4.94
CA GLU A 177 -4.17 -10.11 4.15
C GLU A 177 -5.17 -11.22 4.50
N LEU A 178 -5.56 -11.34 5.77
CA LEU A 178 -6.65 -12.23 6.18
C LEU A 178 -7.98 -11.85 5.53
N LYS A 179 -8.31 -10.56 5.47
CA LYS A 179 -9.51 -10.06 4.81
C LYS A 179 -9.50 -10.35 3.31
N LYS A 180 -8.36 -10.14 2.63
CA LYS A 180 -8.18 -10.53 1.22
C LYS A 180 -8.36 -12.03 1.02
N THR A 181 -7.78 -12.84 1.90
CA THR A 181 -7.87 -14.30 1.84
C THR A 181 -9.31 -14.78 2.02
N ALA A 182 -10.04 -14.23 2.99
CA ALA A 182 -11.45 -14.52 3.20
C ALA A 182 -12.29 -14.11 1.98
N ALA A 183 -12.08 -12.91 1.44
CA ALA A 183 -12.78 -12.42 0.25
C ALA A 183 -12.52 -13.30 -0.99
N ALA A 184 -11.28 -13.74 -1.21
CA ALA A 184 -10.92 -14.62 -2.33
C ALA A 184 -11.60 -16.01 -2.27
N HIS A 185 -12.08 -16.41 -1.10
CA HIS A 185 -12.76 -17.69 -0.89
C HIS A 185 -14.27 -17.55 -0.61
N ALA A 186 -14.81 -16.33 -0.66
CA ALA A 186 -16.20 -16.03 -0.32
C ALA A 186 -17.24 -16.75 -1.21
N GLU A 187 -16.93 -16.88 -2.51
CA GLU A 187 -17.83 -17.51 -3.50
C GLU A 187 -17.68 -19.03 -3.57
N LYS A 188 -16.70 -19.61 -2.87
CA LYS A 188 -16.51 -21.06 -2.90
C LYS A 188 -17.65 -21.75 -2.15
N ALA A 189 -18.16 -22.82 -2.77
CA ALA A 189 -19.24 -23.63 -2.22
C ALA A 189 -18.86 -24.30 -0.89
N GLU A 190 -17.57 -24.59 -0.71
CA GLU A 190 -16.97 -25.14 0.51
C GLU A 190 -15.63 -24.44 0.78
N VAL A 191 -15.34 -24.20 2.05
CA VAL A 191 -14.06 -23.64 2.50
C VAL A 191 -13.59 -24.41 3.72
N PHE A 192 -12.31 -24.78 3.75
CA PHE A 192 -11.69 -25.53 4.83
C PHE A 192 -10.47 -24.75 5.35
N ILE A 193 -10.48 -24.41 6.63
CA ILE A 193 -9.51 -23.51 7.26
C ILE A 193 -8.77 -24.27 8.37
N SER A 194 -7.44 -24.26 8.33
CA SER A 194 -6.57 -24.80 9.38
C SER A 194 -6.33 -23.74 10.45
N LEU A 195 -6.78 -23.97 11.68
CA LEU A 195 -6.62 -23.01 12.79
C LEU A 195 -5.28 -23.14 13.53
N ASP A 196 -4.44 -24.11 13.15
CA ASP A 196 -3.08 -24.34 13.68
C ASP A 196 -1.97 -23.79 12.81
N ARG A 197 -2.28 -23.32 11.60
CA ARG A 197 -1.27 -22.68 10.76
C ARG A 197 -1.10 -21.26 11.25
N GLY A 198 0.06 -20.89 11.75
CA GLY A 198 0.36 -19.49 12.09
C GLY A 198 0.42 -19.18 13.59
N PRO A 199 0.69 -17.90 13.90
CA PRO A 199 1.22 -17.46 15.20
C PRO A 199 0.20 -17.25 16.33
N CYS A 200 -1.11 -17.13 16.08
CA CYS A 200 -2.08 -17.00 17.17
C CYS A 200 -2.50 -18.38 17.72
N HIS A 201 -2.32 -18.53 19.04
CA HIS A 201 -2.48 -19.81 19.73
C HIS A 201 -3.90 -19.98 20.31
N ASP A 202 -4.61 -18.87 20.53
CA ASP A 202 -5.96 -18.92 21.08
C ASP A 202 -6.99 -19.28 20.01
N LYS A 203 -7.43 -20.54 20.04
CA LYS A 203 -8.34 -21.10 19.03
C LYS A 203 -9.71 -20.43 19.04
N ILE A 204 -10.21 -19.94 20.18
CA ILE A 204 -11.53 -19.30 20.21
C ILE A 204 -11.49 -17.95 19.49
N THR A 205 -10.38 -17.21 19.64
CA THR A 205 -10.13 -15.98 18.89
C THR A 205 -10.03 -16.26 17.38
N HIS A 206 -9.33 -17.32 16.97
CA HIS A 206 -9.30 -17.75 15.56
C HIS A 206 -10.67 -18.11 15.00
N VAL A 207 -11.45 -18.92 15.72
CA VAL A 207 -12.81 -19.30 15.30
C VAL A 207 -13.67 -18.05 15.14
N SER A 208 -13.65 -17.16 16.14
CA SER A 208 -14.38 -15.89 16.12
C SER A 208 -13.99 -15.01 14.93
N LEU A 209 -12.68 -14.83 14.71
CA LEU A 209 -12.12 -14.04 13.61
C LEU A 209 -12.61 -14.55 12.25
N TRP A 210 -12.50 -15.85 12.00
CA TRP A 210 -12.91 -16.42 10.70
C TRP A 210 -14.42 -16.44 10.48
N HIS A 211 -15.21 -16.53 11.55
CA HIS A 211 -16.66 -16.34 11.46
C HIS A 211 -16.99 -14.91 11.01
N MET A 212 -16.37 -13.91 11.64
CA MET A 212 -16.54 -12.50 11.26
C MET A 212 -16.09 -12.25 9.82
N LEU A 213 -14.87 -12.64 9.46
CA LEU A 213 -14.32 -12.44 8.10
C LEU A 213 -15.17 -13.13 7.03
N SER A 214 -15.66 -14.34 7.34
CA SER A 214 -16.54 -15.07 6.43
C SER A 214 -17.90 -14.40 6.30
N LYS A 215 -18.40 -13.72 7.33
CA LYS A 215 -19.63 -12.93 7.28
C LYS A 215 -19.47 -11.65 6.48
N GLU A 216 -18.41 -10.88 6.71
CA GLU A 216 -18.15 -9.66 5.96
C GLU A 216 -17.99 -9.89 4.46
N SER A 217 -17.44 -11.05 4.09
CA SER A 217 -17.21 -11.40 2.69
C SER A 217 -18.35 -12.21 2.04
N ALA A 218 -19.27 -12.77 2.83
CA ALA A 218 -20.32 -13.65 2.31
C ALA A 218 -21.41 -12.88 1.55
N LYS A 219 -21.73 -13.38 0.35
CA LYS A 219 -22.92 -12.95 -0.41
C LYS A 219 -24.21 -13.65 0.05
N SER A 220 -24.08 -14.79 0.72
CA SER A 220 -25.21 -15.62 1.17
C SER A 220 -24.89 -16.32 2.48
N LEU A 221 -25.93 -16.57 3.29
CA LEU A 221 -25.81 -17.32 4.53
C LEU A 221 -25.27 -18.75 4.27
N PRO A 222 -24.28 -19.24 5.04
CA PRO A 222 -23.86 -20.63 4.98
C PRO A 222 -25.02 -21.61 5.27
N SER A 223 -24.97 -22.77 4.63
CA SER A 223 -25.88 -23.88 4.93
C SER A 223 -25.48 -24.62 6.21
N ALA A 224 -24.17 -24.82 6.43
CA ALA A 224 -23.64 -25.43 7.64
C ALA A 224 -22.20 -24.99 7.90
N LEU A 225 -21.79 -25.02 9.16
CA LEU A 225 -20.44 -24.73 9.58
C LEU A 225 -20.02 -25.69 10.70
N PHE A 226 -18.82 -26.23 10.58
CA PHE A 226 -18.22 -27.17 11.53
C PHE A 226 -16.92 -26.60 12.08
N MET A 227 -16.75 -26.64 13.40
CA MET A 227 -15.55 -26.19 14.10
C MET A 227 -15.09 -27.27 15.09
N GLY A 228 -13.84 -27.68 14.97
CA GLY A 228 -13.32 -28.83 15.70
C GLY A 228 -12.18 -29.49 14.96
N GLY A 229 -11.96 -30.77 15.17
CA GLY A 229 -10.84 -31.48 14.57
C GLY A 229 -10.40 -32.64 15.41
N THR A 230 -9.09 -32.84 15.47
CA THR A 230 -8.40 -33.91 16.19
C THR A 230 -7.86 -33.39 17.53
N LEU A 231 -7.20 -34.24 18.32
CA LEU A 231 -6.52 -33.81 19.54
C LEU A 231 -5.40 -32.79 19.26
N ASP A 232 -4.71 -32.94 18.14
CA ASP A 232 -3.52 -32.13 17.81
C ASP A 232 -3.81 -30.97 16.85
N LYS A 233 -4.92 -31.05 16.11
CA LYS A 233 -5.24 -30.10 15.03
C LYS A 233 -6.69 -29.66 15.05
N ALA A 234 -6.91 -28.35 14.96
CA ALA A 234 -8.19 -27.66 14.91
C ALA A 234 -8.46 -27.01 13.54
N TYR A 235 -9.71 -27.04 13.13
CA TYR A 235 -10.17 -26.63 11.81
C TYR A 235 -11.53 -25.95 11.87
N LEU A 236 -11.82 -25.19 10.82
CA LEU A 236 -13.11 -24.58 10.56
C LEU A 236 -13.54 -24.91 9.12
N SER A 237 -14.73 -25.48 8.96
CA SER A 237 -15.31 -25.87 7.67
C SER A 237 -16.59 -25.11 7.43
N ILE A 238 -16.71 -24.47 6.27
CA ILE A 238 -17.87 -23.66 5.89
C ILE A 238 -18.48 -24.22 4.62
N PHE A 239 -19.76 -24.61 4.67
CA PHE A 239 -20.52 -25.11 3.53
C PHE A 239 -21.62 -24.12 3.15
N ARG A 240 -21.58 -23.61 1.92
CA ARG A 240 -22.60 -22.70 1.35
C ARG A 240 -23.59 -23.40 0.42
N ARG A 241 -23.45 -24.71 0.30
CA ARG A 241 -24.30 -25.63 -0.45
C ARG A 241 -24.85 -26.70 0.50
N PRO A 242 -25.91 -27.43 0.10
CA PRO A 242 -26.29 -28.66 0.79
C PRO A 242 -25.10 -29.61 0.94
N MET A 243 -25.00 -30.24 2.12
CA MET A 243 -23.93 -31.18 2.44
C MET A 243 -24.08 -32.46 1.62
N LYS A 244 -22.95 -32.97 1.12
CA LYS A 244 -22.83 -34.22 0.37
C LYS A 244 -22.25 -35.30 1.27
N THR A 245 -22.50 -36.56 0.96
CA THR A 245 -21.94 -37.72 1.67
C THR A 245 -20.41 -37.68 1.78
N ALA A 246 -19.72 -37.16 0.75
CA ALA A 246 -18.26 -37.00 0.74
C ALA A 246 -17.75 -35.96 1.76
N ASP A 247 -18.57 -35.00 2.19
CA ASP A 247 -18.19 -33.98 3.17
C ASP A 247 -17.99 -34.60 4.55
N PHE A 248 -18.81 -35.59 4.90
CA PHE A 248 -18.64 -36.36 6.14
C PHE A 248 -17.31 -37.10 6.14
N VAL A 249 -16.98 -37.78 5.03
CA VAL A 249 -15.70 -38.47 4.84
C VAL A 249 -14.53 -37.51 5.05
N GLN A 250 -14.62 -36.30 4.50
CA GLN A 250 -13.59 -35.29 4.67
C GLN A 250 -13.43 -34.86 6.14
N LEU A 251 -14.52 -34.56 6.85
CA LEU A 251 -14.49 -34.18 8.28
C LEU A 251 -13.96 -35.32 9.17
N TRP A 252 -14.24 -36.57 8.80
CA TRP A 252 -13.88 -37.76 9.57
C TRP A 252 -12.43 -38.21 9.38
N LEU A 253 -11.84 -37.92 8.21
CA LEU A 253 -10.49 -38.34 7.82
C LEU A 253 -9.47 -37.20 7.80
N VAL A 254 -9.76 -36.11 8.50
CA VAL A 254 -8.98 -34.87 8.48
C VAL A 254 -7.47 -35.05 8.74
N SER A 255 -7.05 -36.05 9.52
CA SER A 255 -5.62 -36.36 9.72
C SER A 255 -4.92 -36.90 8.47
N SER A 256 -5.65 -37.62 7.62
CA SER A 256 -5.16 -38.36 6.45
C SER A 256 -5.30 -37.61 5.12
N ALA A 257 -5.99 -36.47 5.13
CA ALA A 257 -6.06 -35.54 4.00
C ALA A 257 -4.72 -34.81 3.84
N GLY A 258 -3.69 -35.54 3.40
CA GLY A 258 -2.44 -34.97 2.94
C GLY A 258 -2.69 -33.95 1.81
N SER A 259 -1.93 -32.86 1.86
CA SER A 259 -1.58 -31.97 0.74
C SER A 259 -2.68 -31.16 0.05
N GLY A 260 -2.74 -29.87 0.39
CA GLY A 260 -2.17 -28.89 -0.55
C GLY A 260 -3.12 -27.87 -1.17
N GLU A 261 -4.20 -28.27 -1.86
CA GLU A 261 -4.79 -27.35 -2.85
C GLU A 261 -6.06 -26.60 -2.42
N LYS A 262 -6.75 -27.01 -1.33
CA LYS A 262 -8.03 -26.39 -0.93
C LYS A 262 -8.08 -25.80 0.47
N MET A 263 -7.02 -25.96 1.24
CA MET A 263 -7.00 -25.56 2.64
C MET A 263 -6.39 -24.18 2.81
N ILE A 264 -7.16 -23.28 3.41
CA ILE A 264 -6.68 -21.97 3.84
C ILE A 264 -5.94 -22.17 5.17
N GLY A 265 -4.75 -21.61 5.31
CA GLY A 265 -4.12 -21.55 6.62
C GLY A 265 -4.29 -20.16 7.26
N THR A 266 -4.09 -20.12 8.57
CA THR A 266 -4.11 -18.89 9.38
C THR A 266 -2.71 -18.30 9.56
N GLU A 267 -1.79 -18.52 8.61
CA GLU A 267 -0.41 -18.02 8.65
C GLU A 267 -0.30 -16.51 8.92
N TYR A 268 -1.29 -15.74 8.45
CA TYR A 268 -1.41 -14.30 8.62
C TYR A 268 -2.15 -13.89 9.91
N SER A 269 -2.56 -14.84 10.76
CA SER A 269 -3.28 -14.57 12.02
C SER A 269 -2.33 -14.33 13.17
N MET A 270 -1.58 -13.22 13.11
CA MET A 270 -0.62 -12.82 14.14
C MET A 270 -1.19 -11.86 15.16
N ASP A 271 -1.54 -12.39 16.33
CA ASP A 271 -1.93 -11.57 17.48
C ASP A 271 -0.71 -10.96 18.17
N LEU A 272 -0.50 -9.65 17.94
CA LEU A 272 0.59 -8.88 18.53
C LEU A 272 0.56 -8.89 20.05
N SER A 273 -0.63 -9.03 20.68
CA SER A 273 -0.76 -9.02 22.14
C SER A 273 -0.07 -10.22 22.81
N ALA A 274 0.19 -11.28 22.04
CA ALA A 274 0.89 -12.47 22.52
C ALA A 274 2.41 -12.24 22.68
N LEU A 275 3.00 -11.28 21.94
CA LEU A 275 4.45 -11.08 21.87
C LEU A 275 5.08 -10.75 23.23
N GLY A 276 4.38 -9.95 24.05
CA GLY A 276 4.81 -9.61 25.40
C GLY A 276 4.50 -10.68 26.46
N LYS A 277 3.69 -11.70 26.12
CA LYS A 277 3.20 -12.70 27.10
C LYS A 277 3.81 -14.08 26.94
N GLN A 278 3.99 -14.53 25.70
CA GLN A 278 4.42 -15.89 25.39
C GLN A 278 5.94 -16.00 25.39
N PRO A 279 6.50 -17.03 26.05
CA PRO A 279 7.93 -17.30 25.99
C PRO A 279 8.33 -17.74 24.58
N ILE A 280 9.60 -17.53 24.21
CA ILE A 280 10.15 -17.97 22.91
C ILE A 280 10.29 -19.49 22.88
N SER A 281 10.75 -20.08 23.98
CA SER A 281 10.83 -21.53 24.17
C SER A 281 10.70 -21.87 25.65
N THR A 282 10.41 -23.13 25.96
CA THR A 282 10.35 -23.63 27.34
C THR A 282 11.69 -23.49 28.06
N ASP A 283 12.79 -23.71 27.34
CA ASP A 283 14.14 -23.77 27.92
C ASP A 283 14.80 -22.38 28.00
N LYS A 284 14.46 -21.49 27.06
CA LYS A 284 14.92 -20.10 27.01
C LYS A 284 13.72 -19.16 26.78
N PRO A 285 13.01 -18.76 27.85
CA PRO A 285 11.81 -17.93 27.74
C PRO A 285 12.03 -16.60 27.02
N SER A 286 13.20 -15.96 27.24
CA SER A 286 13.59 -14.70 26.62
C SER A 286 14.41 -14.84 25.33
N GLY A 287 14.70 -16.07 24.90
CA GLY A 287 15.54 -16.35 23.72
C GLY A 287 17.00 -15.91 23.88
N SER A 288 17.60 -15.39 22.80
CA SER A 288 19.02 -15.01 22.71
C SER A 288 19.24 -13.54 22.37
N ASP A 289 20.43 -13.01 22.67
CA ASP A 289 20.82 -11.65 22.25
C ASP A 289 20.87 -11.55 20.72
N VAL A 290 20.20 -10.56 20.14
CA VAL A 290 20.04 -10.38 18.67
C VAL A 290 20.95 -9.33 18.07
N ARG A 291 21.89 -8.76 18.83
CA ARG A 291 22.82 -7.72 18.35
C ARG A 291 23.61 -8.02 17.07
N TYR A 292 23.78 -9.30 16.73
CA TYR A 292 24.50 -9.75 15.54
C TYR A 292 23.59 -10.58 14.63
N ASP A 293 22.28 -10.51 14.85
CA ASP A 293 21.30 -11.19 14.03
C ASP A 293 21.00 -10.31 12.80
N PRO A 294 21.06 -10.86 11.57
CA PRO A 294 20.80 -10.09 10.35
C PRO A 294 19.43 -9.38 10.32
N ASP A 295 18.40 -9.98 10.93
CA ASP A 295 17.06 -9.38 10.98
C ASP A 295 17.05 -8.15 11.91
N PHE A 296 17.88 -8.16 12.96
CA PHE A 296 18.07 -6.99 13.83
C PHE A 296 18.86 -5.88 13.12
N ASP A 297 19.89 -6.24 12.34
CA ASP A 297 20.65 -5.27 11.54
C ASP A 297 19.75 -4.57 10.50
N GLU A 298 18.89 -5.33 9.82
CA GLU A 298 17.91 -4.79 8.86
C GLU A 298 16.85 -3.91 9.54
N LEU A 299 16.38 -4.31 10.72
CA LEU A 299 15.47 -3.51 11.54
C LEU A 299 16.12 -2.19 11.95
N GLN A 300 17.34 -2.25 12.48
CA GLN A 300 18.07 -1.08 12.95
C GLN A 300 18.40 -0.13 11.80
N ALA A 301 18.85 -0.66 10.65
CA ALA A 301 19.14 0.15 9.46
C ALA A 301 17.90 0.92 8.95
N GLU A 302 16.70 0.34 9.10
CA GLU A 302 15.45 1.01 8.74
C GLU A 302 15.11 2.13 9.73
N VAL A 303 15.26 1.88 11.04
CA VAL A 303 15.00 2.87 12.10
C VAL A 303 16.02 4.01 12.08
N ASP A 304 17.29 3.73 11.77
CA ASP A 304 18.38 4.71 11.71
C ASP A 304 18.15 5.79 10.65
N LYS A 305 17.29 5.55 9.65
CA LYS A 305 16.86 6.57 8.70
C LYS A 305 16.17 7.77 9.37
N LEU A 306 15.53 7.58 10.54
CA LEU A 306 14.95 8.66 11.33
C LEU A 306 15.99 9.68 11.80
N SER A 307 17.23 9.24 11.99
CA SER A 307 18.34 10.10 12.43
C SER A 307 18.91 10.95 11.29
N SER A 308 18.52 10.66 10.04
CA SER A 308 18.95 11.39 8.84
C SER A 308 17.84 12.31 8.35
N PRO A 309 17.98 13.64 8.46
CA PRO A 309 16.97 14.60 7.99
C PRO A 309 16.60 14.47 6.51
N ALA A 310 17.48 13.87 5.69
CA ALA A 310 17.24 13.66 4.26
C ALA A 310 16.32 12.45 3.96
N VAL A 311 16.18 11.52 4.91
CA VAL A 311 15.55 10.20 4.70
C VAL A 311 14.50 9.89 5.79
N ALA A 312 14.35 10.74 6.81
CA ALA A 312 13.45 10.54 7.94
C ALA A 312 11.97 10.34 7.54
N GLY A 313 11.54 10.89 6.39
CA GLY A 313 10.20 10.68 5.83
C GLY A 313 10.01 9.40 5.01
N THR A 314 11.07 8.64 4.74
CA THR A 314 11.04 7.42 3.90
C THR A 314 11.18 6.13 4.71
N VAL A 315 10.99 6.19 6.04
CA VAL A 315 11.04 5.01 6.91
C VAL A 315 9.89 4.09 6.55
N ASN A 316 10.21 2.85 6.20
CA ASN A 316 9.21 1.83 5.96
C ASN A 316 8.77 1.22 7.30
N TRP A 317 7.74 1.82 7.91
CA TRP A 317 7.20 1.37 9.19
C TRP A 317 6.57 -0.03 9.13
N GLU A 318 6.06 -0.47 7.98
CA GLU A 318 5.58 -1.86 7.80
C GLU A 318 6.75 -2.85 7.90
N LYS A 319 7.90 -2.52 7.30
CA LYS A 319 9.13 -3.30 7.41
C LYS A 319 9.61 -3.37 8.87
N VAL A 320 9.60 -2.24 9.58
CA VAL A 320 9.96 -2.18 11.02
C VAL A 320 9.03 -3.07 11.85
N CYS A 321 7.69 -2.98 11.66
CA CYS A 321 6.74 -3.85 12.33
C CYS A 321 7.05 -5.33 12.09
N ARG A 322 7.24 -5.74 10.83
CA ARG A 322 7.48 -7.14 10.47
C ARG A 322 8.73 -7.70 11.16
N PHE A 323 9.89 -7.06 10.97
CA PHE A 323 11.14 -7.56 11.57
C PHE A 323 11.11 -7.53 13.10
N ALA A 324 10.57 -6.46 13.70
CA ALA A 324 10.48 -6.37 15.14
C ALA A 324 9.58 -7.46 15.73
N THR A 325 8.45 -7.75 15.07
CA THR A 325 7.56 -8.83 15.46
C THR A 325 8.21 -10.21 15.29
N ASP A 326 8.86 -10.48 14.16
CA ASP A 326 9.55 -11.76 13.92
C ASP A 326 10.61 -12.04 14.98
N ILE A 327 11.38 -11.01 15.36
CA ILE A 327 12.38 -11.10 16.42
C ILE A 327 11.74 -11.37 17.77
N LEU A 328 10.73 -10.59 18.16
CA LEU A 328 10.04 -10.73 19.46
C LEU A 328 9.31 -12.06 19.59
N MET A 329 8.84 -12.61 18.48
CA MET A 329 8.16 -13.88 18.46
C MET A 329 9.14 -15.06 18.56
N ASN A 330 10.19 -15.06 17.73
CA ASN A 330 10.96 -16.27 17.45
C ASN A 330 12.40 -16.25 18.00
N LYS A 331 12.97 -15.08 18.30
CA LYS A 331 14.42 -14.95 18.55
C LYS A 331 14.78 -14.36 19.91
N SER A 332 14.22 -13.20 20.26
CA SER A 332 14.59 -12.48 21.47
C SER A 332 13.48 -11.64 22.05
N LYS A 333 13.33 -11.70 23.38
CA LYS A 333 12.59 -10.69 24.14
C LYS A 333 13.53 -9.51 24.38
N ASP A 334 13.65 -8.64 23.39
CA ASP A 334 14.53 -7.46 23.43
C ASP A 334 13.71 -6.17 23.57
N LEU A 335 14.09 -5.34 24.54
CA LEU A 335 13.40 -4.11 24.90
C LEU A 335 13.50 -3.04 23.81
N LEU A 336 14.66 -2.94 23.14
CA LEU A 336 14.84 -1.97 22.07
C LEU A 336 14.01 -2.37 20.84
N VAL A 337 13.94 -3.66 20.53
CA VAL A 337 13.06 -4.18 19.48
C VAL A 337 11.59 -3.89 19.81
N ALA A 338 11.18 -4.06 21.07
CA ALA A 338 9.83 -3.71 21.53
C ALA A 338 9.55 -2.21 21.48
N SER A 339 10.57 -1.36 21.73
CA SER A 339 10.49 0.08 21.53
C SER A 339 10.22 0.42 20.06
N TYR A 340 10.98 -0.20 19.14
CA TYR A 340 10.82 0.00 17.69
C TYR A 340 9.43 -0.43 17.21
N LEU A 341 8.97 -1.61 17.64
CA LEU A 341 7.63 -2.11 17.32
C LEU A 341 6.54 -1.15 17.81
N SER A 342 6.63 -0.72 19.07
CA SER A 342 5.63 0.18 19.68
C SER A 342 5.45 1.47 18.89
N VAL A 343 6.54 2.09 18.45
CA VAL A 343 6.50 3.32 17.64
C VAL A 343 6.00 3.03 16.23
N ALA A 344 6.48 1.97 15.59
CA ALA A 344 6.04 1.57 14.25
C ALA A 344 4.54 1.28 14.18
N LEU A 345 3.95 0.75 15.26
CA LEU A 345 2.50 0.53 15.35
C LEU A 345 1.73 1.85 15.36
N ILE A 346 2.23 2.94 15.95
CA ILE A 346 1.57 4.26 15.89
C ILE A 346 1.48 4.74 14.43
N HIS A 347 2.55 4.55 13.66
CA HIS A 347 2.60 4.97 12.26
C HIS A 347 1.74 4.10 11.33
N THR A 348 1.70 2.79 11.58
CA THR A 348 0.97 1.82 10.73
C THR A 348 -0.49 1.63 11.11
N ARG A 349 -0.83 1.74 12.41
CA ARG A 349 -2.15 1.43 12.98
C ARG A 349 -2.77 2.55 13.81
N ARG A 350 -2.15 3.74 13.85
CA ARG A 350 -2.70 4.93 14.50
C ARG A 350 -3.04 4.70 15.99
N ASN A 351 -4.26 5.04 16.42
CA ASN A 351 -4.73 4.96 17.81
C ASN A 351 -4.63 3.53 18.38
N ASP A 352 -5.12 2.54 17.62
CA ASP A 352 -5.05 1.14 18.02
C ASP A 352 -3.61 0.66 18.09
N GLY A 353 -2.77 1.13 17.17
CA GLY A 353 -1.34 0.83 17.16
C GLY A 353 -0.63 1.25 18.44
N PHE A 354 -0.91 2.45 18.95
CA PHE A 354 -0.33 2.91 20.20
C PHE A 354 -0.77 2.03 21.39
N ALA A 355 -2.07 1.75 21.50
CA ALA A 355 -2.60 0.90 22.58
C ALA A 355 -1.99 -0.52 22.55
N VAL A 356 -1.86 -1.11 21.35
CA VAL A 356 -1.21 -2.40 21.12
C VAL A 356 0.26 -2.37 21.52
N GLY A 357 1.01 -1.40 21.01
CA GLY A 357 2.43 -1.23 21.32
C GLY A 357 2.68 -1.09 22.81
N LEU A 358 1.96 -0.16 23.47
CA LEU A 358 2.06 0.07 24.91
C LEU A 358 1.77 -1.19 25.72
N LYS A 359 0.75 -1.96 25.33
CA LYS A 359 0.40 -3.19 26.04
C LYS A 359 1.46 -4.27 25.87
N VAL A 360 1.96 -4.48 24.65
CA VAL A 360 3.07 -5.42 24.38
C VAL A 360 4.30 -5.03 25.18
N TYR A 361 4.64 -3.75 25.19
CA TYR A 361 5.77 -3.20 25.93
C TYR A 361 5.65 -3.43 27.44
N GLN A 362 4.47 -3.16 27.99
CA GLN A 362 4.15 -3.41 29.40
C GLN A 362 4.24 -4.90 29.75
N ASP A 363 3.56 -5.76 28.99
CA ASP A 363 3.51 -7.21 29.26
C ASP A 363 4.92 -7.82 29.17
N LEU A 364 5.73 -7.37 28.21
CA LEU A 364 7.12 -7.77 28.05
C LEU A 364 7.96 -7.44 29.28
N LEU A 365 7.86 -6.19 29.77
CA LEU A 365 8.57 -5.75 30.96
C LEU A 365 8.12 -6.54 32.18
N GLU A 366 6.82 -6.65 32.45
CA GLU A 366 6.32 -7.32 33.66
C GLU A 366 6.66 -8.81 33.72
N ARG A 367 6.72 -9.50 32.57
CA ARG A 367 6.91 -10.96 32.52
C ARG A 367 8.36 -11.38 32.34
N PHE A 368 9.14 -10.61 31.60
CA PHE A 368 10.48 -11.02 31.19
C PHE A 368 11.58 -10.12 31.77
N TRP A 369 11.28 -9.17 32.67
CA TRP A 369 12.27 -8.22 33.21
C TRP A 369 13.59 -8.84 33.61
N ASP A 370 13.55 -10.01 34.26
CA ASP A 370 14.73 -10.66 34.80
C ASP A 370 15.71 -11.09 33.70
N ASP A 371 15.18 -11.63 32.60
CA ASP A 371 15.95 -12.32 31.56
C ASP A 371 15.90 -11.63 30.19
N LEU A 372 15.16 -10.51 30.04
CA LEU A 372 15.04 -9.78 28.78
C LEU A 372 16.34 -9.07 28.39
N TYR A 373 16.47 -8.80 27.08
CA TYR A 373 17.61 -8.10 26.50
C TYR A 373 17.34 -6.59 26.38
N PRO A 374 18.35 -5.72 26.57
CA PRO A 374 19.68 -6.00 27.11
C PRO A 374 19.64 -6.60 28.52
N GLN A 375 20.55 -7.51 28.85
CA GLN A 375 20.60 -8.16 30.18
C GLN A 375 20.68 -7.14 31.32
N LYS A 376 20.20 -7.51 32.52
CA LYS A 376 20.22 -6.64 33.72
C LYS A 376 21.58 -6.00 34.02
N VAL A 377 22.70 -6.68 33.77
CA VAL A 377 24.06 -6.10 33.94
C VAL A 377 24.27 -4.83 33.09
N ARG A 378 23.50 -4.68 32.00
CA ARG A 378 23.52 -3.55 31.08
C ARG A 378 22.31 -2.62 31.31
N MET A 379 22.00 -2.27 32.57
CA MET A 379 20.88 -1.38 32.94
C MET A 379 20.82 -0.08 32.11
N ARG A 380 21.96 0.56 31.83
CA ARG A 380 22.02 1.76 30.98
C ARG A 380 21.47 1.54 29.57
N GLY A 381 21.61 0.33 29.03
CA GLY A 381 21.04 -0.05 27.74
C GLY A 381 19.51 -0.14 27.78
N ARG A 382 18.94 -0.65 28.87
CA ARG A 382 17.49 -0.67 29.09
C ARG A 382 16.92 0.74 29.22
N THR A 383 17.58 1.60 30.01
CA THR A 383 17.21 3.01 30.14
C THR A 383 17.18 3.71 28.78
N ARG A 384 18.22 3.54 27.97
CA ARG A 384 18.28 4.12 26.62
C ARG A 384 17.17 3.63 25.68
N ALA A 385 16.80 2.34 25.76
CA ALA A 385 15.70 1.80 24.96
C ALA A 385 14.34 2.43 25.35
N ILE A 386 14.13 2.68 26.64
CA ILE A 386 12.94 3.36 27.17
C ILE A 386 12.93 4.84 26.80
N GLU A 387 14.06 5.54 26.94
CA GLU A 387 14.21 6.94 26.54
C GLU A 387 13.92 7.12 25.03
N TRP A 388 14.47 6.24 24.20
CA TRP A 388 14.20 6.22 22.77
C TRP A 388 12.71 6.02 22.48
N TRP A 389 12.07 5.05 23.15
CA TRP A 389 10.65 4.80 22.99
C TRP A 389 9.82 6.03 23.36
N LEU A 390 10.14 6.68 24.48
CA LEU A 390 9.45 7.87 24.96
C LEU A 390 9.55 9.03 23.96
N GLU A 391 10.76 9.39 23.56
CA GLU A 391 11.02 10.51 22.64
C GLU A 391 10.28 10.30 21.31
N LYS A 392 10.38 9.09 20.73
CA LYS A 392 9.78 8.80 19.43
C LYS A 392 8.28 8.62 19.49
N THR A 393 7.74 8.08 20.59
CA THR A 393 6.29 8.01 20.82
C THR A 393 5.70 9.41 20.95
N GLU A 394 6.29 10.28 21.76
CA GLU A 394 5.83 11.66 21.92
C GLU A 394 5.86 12.40 20.57
N THR A 395 6.95 12.23 19.82
CA THR A 395 7.08 12.80 18.47
C THR A 395 5.98 12.27 17.55
N ALA A 396 5.74 10.95 17.52
CA ALA A 396 4.73 10.34 16.67
C ALA A 396 3.31 10.80 17.02
N LEU A 397 2.96 10.89 18.30
CA LEU A 397 1.66 11.37 18.77
C LEU A 397 1.43 12.85 18.42
N LYS A 398 2.44 13.71 18.59
CA LYS A 398 2.36 15.14 18.23
C LYS A 398 2.19 15.38 16.72
N HIS A 399 2.88 14.60 15.89
CA HIS A 399 2.78 14.73 14.43
C HIS A 399 1.49 14.12 13.87
N ALA A 400 0.83 13.26 14.64
CA ALA A 400 -0.37 12.57 14.22
C ALA A 400 -1.63 13.30 14.74
N SER A 401 -1.76 14.58 14.39
CA SER A 401 -2.86 15.48 14.78
C SER A 401 -4.27 15.01 14.39
N ASP A 402 -4.39 13.97 13.56
CA ASP A 402 -5.67 13.39 13.13
C ASP A 402 -6.03 12.10 13.86
N ILE A 403 -5.21 11.65 14.82
CA ILE A 403 -5.53 10.43 15.58
C ILE A 403 -6.59 10.75 16.61
N SER A 404 -7.82 10.26 16.37
CA SER A 404 -8.89 10.29 17.35
C SER A 404 -8.82 9.07 18.27
N PHE A 405 -8.84 9.32 19.58
CA PHE A 405 -8.90 8.26 20.59
C PHE A 405 -10.29 8.24 21.23
N PRO A 406 -11.05 7.14 21.14
CA PRO A 406 -12.32 7.03 21.83
C PRO A 406 -12.15 7.06 23.36
N PRO A 407 -13.11 7.60 24.13
CA PRO A 407 -12.97 7.75 25.59
C PRO A 407 -12.61 6.45 26.32
N ALA A 408 -13.23 5.33 25.94
CA ALA A 408 -12.92 4.03 26.52
C ALA A 408 -11.47 3.58 26.26
N GLN A 409 -10.90 3.93 25.09
CA GLN A 409 -9.51 3.62 24.77
C GLN A 409 -8.54 4.50 25.58
N ILE A 410 -8.88 5.77 25.79
CA ILE A 410 -8.09 6.71 26.59
C ILE A 410 -7.95 6.19 28.03
N THR A 411 -9.05 5.73 28.64
CA THR A 411 -9.02 5.17 30.01
C THR A 411 -8.09 3.96 30.11
N ILE A 412 -8.12 3.06 29.12
CA ILE A 412 -7.23 1.88 29.08
C ILE A 412 -5.77 2.31 28.94
N ILE A 413 -5.49 3.25 28.04
CA ILE A 413 -4.16 3.82 27.83
C ILE A 413 -3.62 4.43 29.13
N GLN A 414 -4.39 5.28 29.80
CA GLN A 414 -4.00 5.91 31.06
C GLN A 414 -3.71 4.87 32.14
N GLY A 415 -4.55 3.84 32.26
CA GLY A 415 -4.32 2.72 33.18
C GLY A 415 -3.00 1.99 32.92
N ASN A 416 -2.71 1.69 31.66
CA ASN A 416 -1.46 1.02 31.27
C ASN A 416 -0.23 1.91 31.46
N LEU A 417 -0.31 3.21 31.14
CA LEU A 417 0.77 4.17 31.37
C LEU A 417 1.09 4.33 32.86
N ASN A 418 0.08 4.37 33.73
CA ASN A 418 0.28 4.46 35.17
C ASN A 418 0.96 3.21 35.73
N ARG A 419 0.51 2.03 35.28
CA ARG A 419 1.13 0.76 35.68
C ARG A 419 2.58 0.63 35.21
N LEU A 420 2.86 1.08 33.98
CA LEU A 420 4.22 1.13 33.44
C LEU A 420 5.10 2.10 34.25
N ASP A 421 4.60 3.28 34.60
CA ASP A 421 5.33 4.27 35.40
C ASP A 421 5.72 3.71 36.78
N SER A 422 4.77 3.08 37.48
CA SER A 422 5.02 2.40 38.74
C SER A 422 6.09 1.32 38.57
N PHE A 423 5.95 0.46 37.57
CA PHE A 423 6.92 -0.60 37.28
C PHE A 423 8.33 -0.06 37.04
N LEU A 424 8.47 0.98 36.21
CA LEU A 424 9.77 1.57 35.90
C LEU A 424 10.40 2.25 37.11
N SER A 425 9.60 2.94 37.94
CA SER A 425 10.08 3.58 39.17
C SER A 425 10.58 2.58 40.21
N GLU A 426 10.00 1.38 40.28
CA GLU A 426 10.42 0.31 41.18
C GLU A 426 11.74 -0.35 40.74
N HIS A 427 11.99 -0.42 39.42
CA HIS A 427 13.09 -1.19 38.85
C HIS A 427 14.27 -0.34 38.32
N LEU A 428 14.12 0.98 38.22
CA LEU A 428 15.15 1.92 37.75
C LEU A 428 15.39 3.04 38.78
N GLU A 429 16.65 3.22 39.20
CA GLU A 429 17.03 4.31 40.12
C GLU A 429 16.80 5.72 39.52
N ASN A 430 17.00 5.87 38.21
CA ASN A 430 16.74 7.10 37.46
C ASN A 430 15.78 6.78 36.31
N SER A 431 14.50 6.59 36.62
CA SER A 431 13.49 6.27 35.61
C SER A 431 13.21 7.49 34.71
N PRO A 432 13.20 7.32 33.37
CA PRO A 432 12.66 8.32 32.46
C PRO A 432 11.20 8.66 32.78
N SER A 433 10.83 9.94 32.68
CA SER A 433 9.47 10.38 33.03
C SER A 433 8.48 10.10 31.89
N LEU A 434 7.36 9.45 32.23
CA LEU A 434 6.24 9.23 31.31
C LEU A 434 5.27 10.43 31.23
N ASN A 435 5.53 11.51 31.98
CA ASN A 435 4.61 12.65 32.11
C ASN A 435 4.21 13.30 30.78
N PRO A 436 5.11 13.53 29.79
CA PRO A 436 4.71 14.16 28.52
C PRO A 436 3.61 13.39 27.77
N ILE A 437 3.67 12.06 27.81
CA ILE A 437 2.66 11.20 27.18
C ILE A 437 1.38 11.17 28.03
N LYS A 438 1.51 11.10 29.36
CA LYS A 438 0.34 11.14 30.27
C LYS A 438 -0.46 12.45 30.12
N GLU A 439 0.22 13.59 30.04
CA GLU A 439 -0.38 14.91 29.86
C GLU A 439 -1.13 15.01 28.52
N TYR A 440 -0.55 14.47 27.44
CA TYR A 440 -1.23 14.39 26.14
C TYR A 440 -2.59 13.69 26.23
N PHE A 441 -2.66 12.51 26.86
CA PHE A 441 -3.93 11.79 26.99
C PHE A 441 -4.89 12.40 28.02
N ASN A 442 -4.38 13.03 29.08
CA ASN A 442 -5.22 13.76 30.04
C ASN A 442 -5.91 14.97 29.39
N GLY A 443 -5.21 15.69 28.49
CA GLY A 443 -5.80 16.79 27.73
C GLY A 443 -6.97 16.34 26.84
N LEU A 444 -6.83 15.19 26.17
CA LEU A 444 -7.89 14.61 25.33
C LEU A 444 -9.11 14.14 26.14
N SER A 445 -8.93 13.70 27.39
CA SER A 445 -10.04 13.38 28.29
C SER A 445 -10.84 14.63 28.70
N ALA A 446 -10.16 15.74 29.03
CA ALA A 446 -10.81 16.97 29.48
C ALA A 446 -11.70 17.60 28.41
N GLU A 447 -11.28 17.59 27.14
CA GLU A 447 -12.09 18.07 26.01
C GLU A 447 -13.37 17.24 25.77
N SER A 448 -13.36 15.95 26.16
CA SER A 448 -14.55 15.10 26.08
C SER A 448 -15.56 15.34 27.20
N GLU A 449 -15.10 15.79 28.38
CA GLU A 449 -15.95 16.11 29.53
C GLU A 449 -16.60 17.51 29.41
N GLU A 450 -15.95 18.49 28.76
CA GLU A 450 -16.53 19.82 28.51
C GLU A 450 -17.74 19.82 27.55
N SER A 451 -18.02 18.70 26.87
CA SER A 451 -19.23 18.53 26.06
C SER A 451 -20.46 18.01 26.84
N ILE A 452 -20.33 17.78 28.15
CA ILE A 452 -21.42 17.38 29.06
C ILE A 452 -21.53 18.39 30.21
N ASP A 453 -21.73 19.67 29.90
CA ASP A 453 -22.28 20.62 30.87
C ASP A 453 -23.71 21.02 30.46
N ILE A 454 -24.66 20.17 30.81
CA ILE A 454 -26.06 20.58 30.96
C ILE A 454 -26.26 20.90 32.44
N GLN A 455 -26.32 22.19 32.76
CA GLN A 455 -26.81 22.68 34.04
C GLN A 455 -28.20 22.10 34.36
N PRO A 456 -28.45 21.67 35.60
CA PRO A 456 -29.71 21.03 36.00
C PRO A 456 -30.78 22.08 36.34
N ALA A 457 -31.89 22.09 35.58
CA ALA A 457 -33.12 22.78 35.98
C ALA A 457 -34.28 21.78 36.05
N ALA A 458 -34.97 21.83 37.19
CA ALA A 458 -35.92 20.85 37.69
C ALA A 458 -37.22 20.69 36.87
N ARG A 459 -37.71 19.45 36.87
CA ARG A 459 -39.12 18.99 36.94
C ARG A 459 -40.18 19.73 36.12
N SER A 460 -40.76 19.03 35.15
CA SER A 460 -42.20 18.69 35.20
C SER A 460 -42.53 17.61 34.17
N PHE A 461 -43.27 16.59 34.63
CA PHE A 461 -43.91 15.58 33.78
C PHE A 461 -45.10 16.21 33.04
N PRO A 462 -45.43 15.71 31.84
CA PRO A 462 -46.83 15.58 31.46
C PRO A 462 -47.22 14.11 31.28
N GLU A 463 -48.31 13.74 31.94
CA GLU A 463 -49.09 12.51 31.71
C GLU A 463 -50.00 12.66 30.44
N PRO A 464 -50.66 11.56 29.98
CA PRO A 464 -50.84 11.24 28.56
C PRO A 464 -52.22 11.63 28.00
N VAL A 465 -52.32 11.79 26.67
CA VAL A 465 -53.61 11.74 25.96
C VAL A 465 -53.48 11.04 24.59
N GLU A 466 -54.16 9.89 24.52
CA GLU A 466 -54.91 9.22 23.44
C GLU A 466 -54.69 9.48 21.92
N GLU A 467 -54.55 8.34 21.23
CA GLU A 467 -55.22 7.87 19.99
C GLU A 467 -55.25 8.73 18.69
N LYS A 468 -54.42 8.28 17.71
CA LYS A 468 -54.77 7.70 16.37
C LYS A 468 -55.71 8.48 15.39
N PRO A 469 -55.76 8.14 14.08
CA PRO A 469 -54.70 7.93 13.06
C PRO A 469 -55.05 8.52 11.64
N VAL A 470 -54.20 8.19 10.65
CA VAL A 470 -54.42 7.96 9.19
C VAL A 470 -54.24 9.05 8.09
N VAL A 471 -53.56 8.58 7.02
CA VAL A 471 -53.52 8.90 5.56
C VAL A 471 -52.88 10.23 5.13
N SER A 472 -52.02 10.37 4.10
CA SER A 472 -51.82 9.67 2.80
C SER A 472 -50.42 10.05 2.25
N LEU A 473 -49.59 9.12 1.76
CA LEU A 473 -49.35 8.67 0.36
C LEU A 473 -48.75 9.70 -0.63
N ASP A 474 -47.73 9.21 -1.34
CA ASP A 474 -47.00 9.71 -2.52
C ASP A 474 -45.88 10.74 -2.26
N THR A 475 -44.64 10.61 -2.75
CA THR A 475 -44.14 9.89 -3.94
C THR A 475 -42.62 9.64 -3.76
N GLN A 476 -42.12 8.45 -4.15
CA GLN A 476 -40.69 8.30 -4.48
C GLN A 476 -40.37 9.06 -5.78
N PRO A 477 -39.13 9.55 -5.94
CA PRO A 477 -38.29 8.90 -6.95
C PRO A 477 -36.86 8.58 -6.48
N LEU A 478 -36.48 7.32 -6.73
CA LEU A 478 -35.20 6.77 -7.21
C LEU A 478 -33.88 7.51 -6.88
N GLU A 479 -32.96 6.75 -6.28
CA GLU A 479 -31.54 7.06 -6.04
C GLU A 479 -30.78 7.49 -7.30
N PRO A 480 -29.65 8.20 -7.12
CA PRO A 480 -28.40 7.49 -7.38
C PRO A 480 -27.31 7.71 -6.32
N ASP A 481 -26.60 6.61 -6.04
CA ASP A 481 -25.19 6.51 -5.67
C ASP A 481 -24.63 7.50 -4.64
N ALA A 482 -24.30 6.97 -3.47
CA ALA A 482 -23.38 7.61 -2.54
C ALA A 482 -21.95 7.60 -3.12
N THR A 483 -21.69 8.47 -4.09
CA THR A 483 -20.33 8.89 -4.42
C THR A 483 -19.66 9.44 -3.17
N ALA A 484 -18.46 8.93 -2.90
CA ALA A 484 -17.55 9.41 -1.87
C ALA A 484 -17.55 10.95 -1.81
N VAL A 485 -17.87 11.49 -0.64
CA VAL A 485 -17.77 12.94 -0.39
C VAL A 485 -16.28 13.30 -0.50
N ALA A 486 -15.89 13.91 -1.63
CA ALA A 486 -14.61 14.58 -1.74
C ALA A 486 -14.61 15.72 -0.73
N THR A 487 -13.82 15.57 0.33
CA THR A 487 -13.56 16.60 1.32
C THR A 487 -13.06 17.84 0.59
N ARG A 488 -13.82 18.94 0.66
CA ARG A 488 -13.38 20.23 0.14
C ARG A 488 -12.26 20.74 1.03
N ILE A 489 -11.11 21.05 0.43
CA ILE A 489 -9.98 21.70 1.11
C ILE A 489 -10.47 23.05 1.64
N ALA A 490 -10.57 23.19 2.96
CA ALA A 490 -11.15 24.37 3.61
C ALA A 490 -10.10 25.36 4.13
N SER A 491 -8.83 24.94 4.21
CA SER A 491 -7.73 25.79 4.66
C SER A 491 -6.43 25.60 3.84
N PRO A 492 -5.52 26.60 3.79
CA PRO A 492 -4.20 26.46 3.17
C PRO A 492 -3.32 25.36 3.80
N GLN A 493 -3.50 25.09 5.09
CA GLN A 493 -2.78 24.04 5.81
C GLN A 493 -3.29 22.65 5.41
N GLU A 494 -4.61 22.46 5.29
CA GLU A 494 -5.20 21.26 4.70
C GLU A 494 -4.78 21.07 3.24
N ALA A 495 -4.66 22.15 2.47
CA ALA A 495 -4.19 22.10 1.09
C ALA A 495 -2.76 21.54 1.01
N GLY A 496 -1.86 22.04 1.86
CA GLY A 496 -0.48 21.58 1.94
C GLY A 496 -0.37 20.11 2.37
N LYS A 497 -1.19 19.69 3.35
CA LYS A 497 -1.24 18.31 3.80
C LYS A 497 -1.79 17.36 2.74
N ALA A 498 -2.93 17.70 2.13
CA ALA A 498 -3.54 16.92 1.06
C ALA A 498 -2.60 16.80 -0.16
N LEU A 499 -1.83 17.85 -0.43
CA LEU A 499 -0.84 17.83 -1.50
C LEU A 499 0.35 16.91 -1.18
N ASN A 500 0.89 16.95 0.04
CA ASN A 500 1.95 16.03 0.46
C ASN A 500 1.47 14.56 0.44
N ASP A 501 0.27 14.29 0.94
CA ASP A 501 -0.34 12.95 0.87
C ASP A 501 -0.58 12.51 -0.58
N GLY A 502 -0.97 13.45 -1.45
CA GLY A 502 -1.09 13.23 -2.89
C GLY A 502 0.24 12.89 -3.56
N LEU A 503 1.32 13.60 -3.23
CA LEU A 503 2.66 13.35 -3.76
C LEU A 503 3.23 12.00 -3.30
N LEU A 504 2.95 11.58 -2.05
CA LEU A 504 3.29 10.24 -1.57
C LEU A 504 2.57 9.16 -2.37
N LYS A 505 1.26 9.31 -2.60
CA LYS A 505 0.48 8.39 -3.45
C LYS A 505 0.98 8.38 -4.89
N ILE A 506 1.36 9.52 -5.44
CA ILE A 506 1.96 9.62 -6.78
C ILE A 506 3.30 8.86 -6.81
N SER A 507 4.13 8.96 -5.78
CA SER A 507 5.39 8.22 -5.69
C SER A 507 5.16 6.70 -5.65
N GLU A 508 4.21 6.23 -4.83
CA GLU A 508 3.83 4.81 -4.75
C GLU A 508 3.28 4.28 -6.09
N ALA A 509 2.35 5.03 -6.71
CA ALA A 509 1.77 4.67 -8.00
C ALA A 509 2.82 4.68 -9.12
N SER A 510 3.72 5.67 -9.12
CA SER A 510 4.82 5.77 -10.10
C SER A 510 5.76 4.59 -9.96
N TYR A 511 6.13 4.18 -8.74
CA TYR A 511 6.97 3.01 -8.50
C TYR A 511 6.32 1.72 -9.02
N PHE A 512 5.01 1.54 -8.81
CA PHE A 512 4.29 0.38 -9.33
C PHE A 512 4.20 0.36 -10.86
N LEU A 513 3.87 1.50 -11.48
CA LEU A 513 3.79 1.63 -12.94
C LEU A 513 5.17 1.44 -13.60
N TRP A 514 6.22 1.91 -12.95
CA TRP A 514 7.60 1.76 -13.39
C TRP A 514 8.03 0.29 -13.50
N GLN A 515 7.57 -0.56 -12.57
CA GLN A 515 7.85 -2.00 -12.62
C GLN A 515 7.16 -2.72 -13.80
N GLN A 516 6.06 -2.15 -14.32
CA GLN A 516 5.32 -2.73 -15.45
C GLN A 516 5.85 -2.27 -16.81
N ASP A 517 6.21 -0.99 -16.95
CA ASP A 517 6.74 -0.43 -18.20
C ASP A 517 7.82 0.63 -17.96
N LEU A 518 9.08 0.18 -18.05
CA LEU A 518 10.25 1.03 -17.96
C LEU A 518 10.40 2.03 -19.13
N SER A 519 9.65 1.86 -20.23
CA SER A 519 9.72 2.76 -21.40
C SER A 519 8.76 3.95 -21.31
N SER A 520 7.88 3.98 -20.31
CA SER A 520 6.90 5.06 -20.13
C SER A 520 7.57 6.34 -19.59
N PRO A 521 7.55 7.46 -20.33
CA PRO A 521 8.18 8.71 -19.89
C PRO A 521 7.49 9.35 -18.68
N GLN A 522 6.17 9.15 -18.54
CA GLN A 522 5.37 9.81 -17.51
C GLN A 522 5.79 9.39 -16.09
N VAL A 523 6.23 8.15 -15.95
CA VAL A 523 6.62 7.60 -14.65
C VAL A 523 7.88 8.30 -14.12
N TYR A 524 8.86 8.56 -14.98
CA TYR A 524 10.07 9.29 -14.61
C TYR A 524 9.78 10.75 -14.23
N ARG A 525 8.84 11.40 -14.94
CA ARG A 525 8.40 12.77 -14.64
C ARG A 525 7.71 12.87 -13.29
N LEU A 526 6.78 11.95 -13.02
CA LEU A 526 6.03 11.91 -11.75
C LEU A 526 6.96 11.63 -10.56
N THR A 527 7.90 10.69 -10.68
CA THR A 527 8.88 10.40 -9.62
C THR A 527 9.74 11.63 -9.30
N ARG A 528 10.20 12.36 -10.32
CA ARG A 528 11.03 13.57 -10.15
C ARG A 528 10.23 14.76 -9.64
N THR A 529 9.00 14.92 -10.11
CA THR A 529 8.04 15.90 -9.57
C THR A 529 7.81 15.66 -8.09
N ALA A 530 7.49 14.42 -7.69
CA ALA A 530 7.28 14.07 -6.29
C ALA A 530 8.54 14.29 -5.44
N ALA A 531 9.72 13.93 -5.95
CA ALA A 531 10.99 14.10 -5.24
C ALA A 531 11.40 15.57 -5.05
N TRP A 532 11.11 16.44 -6.02
CA TRP A 532 11.60 17.82 -6.03
C TRP A 532 10.52 18.88 -5.79
N TYR A 533 9.24 18.49 -5.63
CA TYR A 533 8.15 19.44 -5.44
C TYR A 533 8.39 20.37 -4.24
N ALA A 534 8.83 19.82 -3.11
CA ALA A 534 9.07 20.56 -1.87
C ALA A 534 10.40 21.34 -1.86
N VAL A 535 11.22 21.22 -2.92
CA VAL A 535 12.56 21.83 -2.99
C VAL A 535 12.48 23.15 -3.75
N ASN A 536 12.45 24.25 -3.00
CA ASN A 536 12.32 25.61 -3.54
C ASN A 536 13.63 26.42 -3.52
N ASP A 537 14.56 26.05 -2.63
CA ASP A 537 15.81 26.78 -2.42
C ASP A 537 17.02 25.81 -2.40
N LEU A 538 18.21 26.35 -2.67
CA LEU A 538 19.46 25.59 -2.50
C LEU A 538 19.66 25.19 -1.03
N PRO A 539 20.16 23.98 -0.76
CA PRO A 539 20.42 23.57 0.61
C PRO A 539 21.50 24.45 1.27
N PRO A 540 21.38 24.72 2.58
CA PRO A 540 22.33 25.59 3.27
C PRO A 540 23.75 25.00 3.22
N ALA A 541 24.68 25.80 2.69
CA ALA A 541 26.06 25.40 2.47
C ALA A 541 27.04 26.39 3.10
N THR A 542 28.16 25.89 3.62
CA THR A 542 29.32 26.68 4.06
C THR A 542 30.47 26.37 3.13
N ASN A 543 30.97 27.36 2.38
CA ASN A 543 32.02 27.17 1.36
C ASN A 543 31.71 26.07 0.33
N GLY A 544 30.45 25.94 -0.10
CA GLY A 544 29.99 24.92 -1.06
C GLY A 544 29.70 23.55 -0.46
N GLN A 545 30.00 23.33 0.83
CA GLN A 545 29.72 22.08 1.54
C GLN A 545 28.41 22.14 2.33
N THR A 546 27.54 21.17 2.10
CA THR A 546 26.24 21.04 2.78
C THR A 546 26.33 20.15 4.01
N ARG A 547 25.33 20.22 4.90
CA ARG A 547 25.17 19.29 6.03
C ARG A 547 24.46 17.98 5.66
N ILE A 548 24.21 17.75 4.37
CA ILE A 548 23.46 16.61 3.87
C ILE A 548 24.38 15.38 3.86
N ALA A 549 23.92 14.27 4.43
CA ALA A 549 24.67 13.02 4.47
C ALA A 549 24.91 12.49 3.06
N ALA A 550 26.15 12.06 2.80
CA ALA A 550 26.52 11.49 1.53
C ALA A 550 25.94 10.07 1.34
N PRO A 551 25.75 9.63 0.08
CA PRO A 551 25.42 8.24 -0.20
C PRO A 551 26.49 7.28 0.33
N ALA A 552 26.06 6.15 0.89
CA ALA A 552 26.96 5.15 1.44
C ALA A 552 27.91 4.58 0.35
N THR A 553 29.16 4.29 0.73
CA THR A 553 30.19 3.79 -0.21
C THR A 553 29.76 2.50 -0.91
N GLN A 554 29.03 1.63 -0.22
CA GLN A 554 28.47 0.39 -0.79
C GLN A 554 27.48 0.68 -1.94
N VAL A 555 26.66 1.73 -1.81
CA VAL A 555 25.71 2.14 -2.85
C VAL A 555 26.43 2.70 -4.07
N LYS A 556 27.46 3.53 -3.85
CA LYS A 556 28.32 4.05 -4.91
C LYS A 556 29.00 2.91 -5.67
N ASN A 557 29.56 1.93 -4.96
CA ASN A 557 30.22 0.77 -5.56
C ASN A 557 29.23 -0.09 -6.37
N LEU A 558 28.06 -0.39 -5.81
CA LEU A 558 27.01 -1.15 -6.52
C LEU A 558 26.64 -0.51 -7.87
N LEU A 559 26.41 0.80 -7.89
CA LEU A 559 26.05 1.52 -9.12
C LEU A 559 27.19 1.53 -10.15
N LEU A 560 28.44 1.67 -9.69
CA LEU A 560 29.62 1.60 -10.54
C LEU A 560 29.80 0.19 -11.12
N ASP A 561 29.63 -0.86 -10.31
CA ASP A 561 29.73 -2.25 -10.74
C ASP A 561 28.66 -2.58 -11.79
N LEU A 562 27.41 -2.20 -11.56
CA LEU A 562 26.31 -2.40 -12.53
C LEU A 562 26.57 -1.64 -13.84
N ARG A 563 27.10 -0.41 -13.77
CA ARG A 563 27.47 0.38 -14.94
C ARG A 563 28.59 -0.27 -15.75
N ASN A 564 29.59 -0.83 -15.08
CA ASN A 564 30.76 -1.47 -15.69
C ASN A 564 30.45 -2.86 -16.25
N ASN A 565 29.58 -3.62 -15.57
CA ASN A 565 29.17 -4.97 -15.98
C ASN A 565 28.20 -4.96 -17.18
N GLY A 566 27.70 -3.80 -17.59
CA GLY A 566 26.88 -3.64 -18.79
C GLY A 566 25.39 -3.95 -18.61
N ASP A 567 24.93 -4.23 -17.39
CA ASP A 567 23.51 -4.45 -17.09
C ASP A 567 22.77 -3.10 -16.99
N ALA A 568 22.33 -2.60 -18.14
CA ALA A 568 21.63 -1.32 -18.23
C ALA A 568 20.27 -1.34 -17.50
N GLU A 569 19.56 -2.48 -17.49
CA GLU A 569 18.25 -2.55 -16.84
C GLU A 569 18.40 -2.56 -15.31
N ALA A 570 19.35 -3.35 -14.77
CA ALA A 570 19.62 -3.36 -13.33
C ALA A 570 20.21 -2.03 -12.85
N LEU A 571 21.04 -1.37 -13.66
CA LEU A 571 21.56 -0.03 -13.34
C LEU A 571 20.42 1.00 -13.26
N LEU A 572 19.53 1.03 -14.27
CA LEU A 572 18.35 1.88 -14.26
C LEU A 572 17.51 1.62 -13.02
N LYS A 573 17.32 0.33 -12.69
CA LYS A 573 16.51 -0.05 -11.54
C LYS A 573 17.10 0.41 -10.22
N ALA A 574 18.40 0.22 -10.06
CA ALA A 574 19.11 0.61 -8.86
C ALA A 574 19.17 2.14 -8.67
N ALA A 575 19.29 2.90 -9.76
CA ALA A 575 19.35 4.36 -9.72
C ALA A 575 17.99 4.97 -9.35
N GLU A 576 16.90 4.58 -10.02
CA GLU A 576 15.55 5.13 -9.79
C GLU A 576 15.02 4.79 -8.39
N ALA A 577 15.26 3.58 -7.89
CA ALA A 577 14.83 3.16 -6.55
C ALA A 577 15.46 3.98 -5.41
N ARG A 578 16.53 4.74 -5.70
CA ARG A 578 17.30 5.53 -4.73
C ARG A 578 17.13 7.04 -4.90
N LEU A 579 16.40 7.49 -5.94
CA LEU A 579 16.22 8.91 -6.22
C LEU A 579 15.50 9.64 -5.08
N SER A 580 14.45 9.03 -4.52
CA SER A 580 13.69 9.61 -3.39
C SER A 580 14.50 9.67 -2.09
N GLN A 581 15.48 8.78 -1.92
CA GLN A 581 16.39 8.76 -0.77
C GLN A 581 17.51 9.79 -0.90
N TYR A 582 17.99 10.05 -2.12
CA TYR A 582 19.11 10.95 -2.41
C TYR A 582 18.72 11.99 -3.45
N ILE A 583 17.72 12.81 -3.14
CA ILE A 583 17.11 13.77 -4.08
C ILE A 583 18.10 14.79 -4.68
N PHE A 584 19.21 15.06 -3.98
CA PHE A 584 20.28 15.97 -4.43
C PHE A 584 21.47 15.27 -5.09
N TRP A 585 21.47 13.93 -5.17
CA TRP A 585 22.54 13.20 -5.84
C TRP A 585 22.28 13.14 -7.35
N ILE A 586 22.77 14.15 -8.06
CA ILE A 586 22.48 14.35 -9.48
C ILE A 586 23.08 13.22 -10.35
N ASP A 587 24.14 12.56 -9.88
CA ASP A 587 24.71 11.40 -10.59
C ASP A 587 23.68 10.28 -10.81
N LEU A 588 22.67 10.11 -9.94
CA LEU A 588 21.62 9.12 -10.13
C LEU A 588 20.84 9.38 -11.43
N ASN A 589 20.57 10.65 -11.74
CA ASN A 589 19.87 11.04 -12.96
C ASN A 589 20.72 10.80 -14.21
N ARG A 590 22.02 11.07 -14.15
CA ARG A 590 22.93 10.74 -15.26
C ARG A 590 22.99 9.24 -15.48
N LEU A 591 23.10 8.44 -14.42
CA LEU A 591 23.17 6.98 -14.52
C LEU A 591 21.88 6.38 -15.07
N ALA A 592 20.72 6.90 -14.66
CA ALA A 592 19.43 6.52 -15.23
C ALA A 592 19.33 6.89 -16.72
N ALA A 593 19.75 8.09 -17.12
CA ALA A 593 19.80 8.49 -18.52
C ALA A 593 20.76 7.60 -19.34
N GLU A 594 21.97 7.35 -18.84
CA GLU A 594 22.94 6.47 -19.49
C GLU A 594 22.39 5.05 -19.67
N ALA A 595 21.70 4.52 -18.66
CA ALA A 595 21.05 3.23 -18.73
C ALA A 595 19.92 3.19 -19.78
N LEU A 596 19.03 4.20 -19.79
CA LEU A 596 17.95 4.32 -20.76
C LEU A 596 18.48 4.44 -22.20
N ALA A 597 19.58 5.17 -22.41
CA ALA A 597 20.22 5.28 -23.72
C ALA A 597 20.79 3.92 -24.19
N ARG A 598 21.36 3.12 -23.28
CA ARG A 598 21.90 1.77 -23.58
C ARG A 598 20.78 0.76 -23.90
N LEU A 599 19.59 0.93 -23.34
CA LEU A 599 18.43 0.04 -23.58
C LEU A 599 17.78 0.23 -24.97
N GLY A 600 18.17 1.27 -25.73
CA GLY A 600 17.83 1.45 -27.13
C GLY A 600 16.61 2.35 -27.41
N SER A 601 16.23 2.44 -28.69
CA SER A 601 15.28 3.46 -29.21
C SER A 601 13.89 3.43 -28.57
N ARG A 602 13.45 2.29 -28.02
CA ARG A 602 12.18 2.19 -27.28
C ARG A 602 12.14 3.12 -26.05
N PHE A 603 13.29 3.38 -25.43
CA PHE A 603 13.42 4.14 -24.19
C PHE A 603 13.77 5.61 -24.42
N GLU A 604 13.85 6.06 -25.67
CA GLU A 604 14.26 7.43 -26.03
C GLU A 604 13.38 8.50 -25.39
N LYS A 605 12.06 8.25 -25.31
CA LYS A 605 11.12 9.18 -24.65
C LYS A 605 11.34 9.23 -23.13
N ALA A 606 11.60 8.09 -22.51
CA ALA A 606 11.91 8.00 -21.09
C ALA A 606 13.26 8.69 -20.78
N HIS A 607 14.26 8.48 -21.62
CA HIS A 607 15.54 9.19 -21.56
C HIS A 607 15.35 10.71 -21.62
N ALA A 608 14.58 11.19 -22.61
CA ALA A 608 14.27 12.62 -22.74
C ALA A 608 13.58 13.16 -21.48
N ALA A 609 12.61 12.45 -20.92
CA ALA A 609 11.94 12.86 -19.68
C ALA A 609 12.90 12.99 -18.49
N VAL A 610 13.85 12.05 -18.31
CA VAL A 610 14.86 12.16 -17.25
C VAL A 610 15.75 13.40 -17.45
N CYS A 611 16.19 13.65 -18.68
CA CYS A 611 17.02 14.80 -19.02
C CYS A 611 16.29 16.13 -18.81
N GLU A 612 15.07 16.25 -19.31
CA GLU A 612 14.24 17.47 -19.22
C GLU A 612 13.96 17.84 -17.75
N GLU A 613 13.48 16.90 -16.95
CA GLU A 613 13.17 17.15 -15.53
C GLU A 613 14.43 17.52 -14.73
N THR A 614 15.57 16.91 -15.04
CA THR A 614 16.86 17.26 -14.41
C THR A 614 17.31 18.66 -14.83
N ALA A 615 17.08 19.05 -16.09
CA ALA A 615 17.38 20.40 -16.57
C ALA A 615 16.46 21.45 -15.93
N PHE A 616 15.17 21.15 -15.76
CA PHE A 616 14.23 22.04 -15.08
C PHE A 616 14.60 22.25 -13.61
N LEU A 617 15.09 21.20 -12.92
CA LEU A 617 15.59 21.33 -11.55
C LEU A 617 16.74 22.34 -11.47
N LEU A 618 17.73 22.24 -12.37
CA LEU A 618 18.90 23.13 -12.38
C LEU A 618 18.55 24.55 -12.83
N GLN A 619 17.56 24.71 -13.71
CA GLN A 619 17.03 26.02 -14.06
C GLN A 619 16.37 26.68 -12.84
N ARG A 620 15.64 25.91 -12.04
CA ARG A 620 15.00 26.39 -10.81
C ARG A 620 16.01 26.67 -9.70
N LEU A 621 17.06 25.86 -9.61
CA LEU A 621 18.09 25.90 -8.56
C LEU A 621 19.50 25.98 -9.16
N PRO A 622 19.89 27.12 -9.76
CA PRO A 622 21.20 27.27 -10.38
C PRO A 622 22.32 27.20 -9.34
N GLY A 623 23.36 26.41 -9.61
CA GLY A 623 24.49 26.20 -8.70
C GLY A 623 24.35 24.98 -7.78
N LEU A 624 23.24 24.24 -7.87
CA LEU A 624 23.05 22.97 -7.15
C LEU A 624 24.14 21.94 -7.54
N GLU A 625 24.58 21.96 -8.78
CA GLU A 625 25.63 21.09 -9.33
C GLU A 625 27.02 21.38 -8.75
N GLU A 626 27.23 22.54 -8.13
CA GLU A 626 28.51 22.95 -7.52
C GLU A 626 28.62 22.59 -6.03
N LEU A 627 27.55 22.08 -5.42
CA LEU A 627 27.52 21.72 -4.00
C LEU A 627 28.07 20.31 -3.71
N THR A 628 28.52 20.13 -2.47
CA THR A 628 28.99 18.83 -1.96
C THR A 628 28.20 18.38 -0.74
N PHE A 629 28.16 17.06 -0.51
CA PHE A 629 27.67 16.44 0.72
C PHE A 629 28.62 16.73 1.91
N SER A 630 28.19 16.31 3.10
CA SER A 630 28.93 16.51 4.35
C SER A 630 30.30 15.83 4.38
N ASP A 631 30.51 14.76 3.60
CA ASP A 631 31.80 14.06 3.48
C ASP A 631 32.72 14.62 2.37
N GLY A 632 32.27 15.67 1.65
CA GLY A 632 32.99 16.26 0.52
C GLY A 632 32.70 15.59 -0.84
N THR A 633 31.88 14.54 -0.89
CA THR A 633 31.39 13.97 -2.15
C THR A 633 30.60 15.04 -2.92
N PRO A 634 30.85 15.28 -4.22
CA PRO A 634 30.08 16.24 -4.99
C PRO A 634 28.66 15.75 -5.29
N PHE A 635 27.70 16.66 -5.39
CA PHE A 635 26.33 16.34 -5.86
C PHE A 635 26.33 15.89 -7.32
N ALA A 636 27.21 16.49 -8.12
CA ALA A 636 27.48 16.13 -9.50
C ALA A 636 28.99 15.91 -9.70
N THR A 637 29.37 14.68 -10.04
CA THR A 637 30.73 14.36 -10.50
C THR A 637 31.10 15.14 -11.77
N PRO A 638 32.40 15.26 -12.13
CA PRO A 638 32.82 15.96 -13.35
C PRO A 638 32.10 15.46 -14.62
N ASP A 639 31.93 14.14 -14.75
CA ASP A 639 31.17 13.51 -15.85
C ASP A 639 29.70 13.96 -15.83
N THR A 640 29.10 14.05 -14.65
CA THR A 640 27.74 14.57 -14.46
C THR A 640 27.65 16.03 -14.82
N LYS A 641 28.59 16.88 -14.41
CA LYS A 641 28.62 18.29 -14.83
C LYS A 641 28.72 18.45 -16.34
N GLN A 642 29.47 17.58 -17.02
CA GLN A 642 29.56 17.58 -18.48
C GLN A 642 28.23 17.16 -19.12
N TRP A 643 27.58 16.11 -18.61
CA TRP A 643 26.25 15.69 -19.08
C TRP A 643 25.19 16.76 -18.82
N LEU A 644 25.23 17.44 -17.68
CA LEU A 644 24.32 18.55 -17.35
C LEU A 644 24.41 19.68 -18.37
N LYS A 645 25.62 20.03 -18.84
CA LYS A 645 25.80 21.01 -19.92
C LYS A 645 25.16 20.58 -21.24
N SER A 646 25.05 19.28 -21.50
CA SER A 646 24.42 18.75 -22.72
C SER A 646 22.89 18.79 -22.67
N ILE A 647 22.29 18.87 -21.49
CA ILE A 647 20.83 18.91 -21.27
C ILE A 647 20.34 20.28 -20.79
N ALA A 648 21.24 21.21 -20.47
CA ALA A 648 20.90 22.53 -19.97
C ALA A 648 20.06 23.32 -20.98
N PHE A 649 18.97 23.92 -20.51
CA PHE A 649 18.22 24.91 -21.30
C PHE A 649 19.17 26.03 -21.69
N GLN A 650 19.35 26.26 -22.99
CA GLN A 650 20.05 27.44 -23.48
C GLN A 650 19.16 28.65 -23.16
N GLY A 651 19.34 29.23 -21.98
CA GLY A 651 18.56 30.35 -21.49
C GLY A 651 18.60 31.51 -22.47
N THR A 652 17.44 31.84 -23.03
CA THR A 652 17.16 33.09 -23.73
C THR A 652 17.61 34.27 -22.87
N ARG A 653 18.56 35.03 -23.40
CA ARG A 653 18.84 36.41 -23.01
C ARG A 653 17.65 37.27 -23.49
N ARG A 654 16.53 37.25 -22.76
CA ARG A 654 15.40 38.17 -22.92
C ARG A 654 14.96 38.61 -21.53
N ASP A 655 15.71 39.57 -21.01
CA ASP A 655 15.17 40.48 -20.00
C ASP A 655 14.56 41.66 -20.74
N ALA A 656 13.44 42.14 -20.21
CA ALA A 656 12.70 43.34 -20.58
C ALA A 656 11.74 43.28 -21.79
N LEU A 657 10.49 43.64 -21.45
CA LEU A 657 9.41 44.20 -22.28
C LEU A 657 8.41 43.21 -22.90
N ALA A 658 7.29 43.09 -22.18
CA ALA A 658 5.93 43.27 -22.70
C ALA A 658 5.43 42.33 -23.82
N GLY A 659 4.33 41.62 -23.49
CA GLY A 659 3.14 41.66 -24.34
C GLY A 659 2.95 40.51 -25.33
N THR A 660 1.95 39.69 -25.00
CA THR A 660 0.98 39.04 -25.92
C THR A 660 1.41 37.94 -26.87
N SER A 661 0.53 36.92 -26.88
CA SER A 661 0.24 35.90 -27.90
C SER A 661 1.25 34.79 -28.16
N GLY A 662 0.79 33.56 -27.95
CA GLY A 662 1.49 32.34 -28.30
C GLY A 662 1.54 32.09 -29.79
N ASP A 663 2.73 31.71 -30.29
CA ASP A 663 2.93 30.92 -31.52
C ASP A 663 4.34 30.28 -31.61
N GLU A 664 5.16 30.27 -30.54
CA GLU A 664 6.60 29.95 -30.65
C GLU A 664 6.96 28.46 -30.83
N ASN A 665 6.03 27.51 -30.66
CA ASN A 665 6.35 26.07 -30.81
C ASN A 665 6.39 25.56 -32.26
N VAL A 666 5.93 26.35 -33.24
CA VAL A 666 5.90 25.91 -34.65
C VAL A 666 7.21 26.29 -35.37
N ASP A 667 7.78 27.45 -35.06
CA ASP A 667 8.98 27.98 -35.74
C ASP A 667 10.25 27.16 -35.43
N GLU A 668 10.45 26.71 -34.18
CA GLU A 668 11.60 25.89 -33.80
C GLU A 668 11.52 24.47 -34.42
N MET A 669 10.32 23.92 -34.52
CA MET A 669 10.06 22.64 -35.20
C MET A 669 10.33 22.73 -36.71
N ILE A 670 9.98 23.87 -37.34
CA ILE A 670 10.25 24.11 -38.76
C ILE A 670 11.76 24.24 -39.00
N GLU A 671 12.49 25.07 -38.25
CA GLU A 671 13.95 25.22 -38.42
C GLU A 671 14.70 23.91 -38.15
N THR A 672 14.26 23.12 -37.17
CA THR A 672 14.83 21.78 -36.90
C THR A 672 14.57 20.81 -38.05
N THR A 673 13.36 20.82 -38.61
CA THR A 673 12.99 19.99 -39.76
C THR A 673 13.81 20.36 -40.99
N ILE A 674 13.98 21.66 -41.25
CA ILE A 674 14.80 22.17 -42.35
C ILE A 674 16.26 21.76 -42.15
N SER A 675 16.83 21.92 -40.95
CA SER A 675 18.21 21.58 -40.64
C SER A 675 18.51 20.09 -40.84
N LYS A 676 17.59 19.20 -40.41
CA LYS A 676 17.71 17.76 -40.65
C LYS A 676 17.74 17.42 -42.13
N HIS A 677 16.82 18.01 -42.91
CA HIS A 677 16.78 17.78 -44.34
C HIS A 677 17.98 18.39 -45.05
N ILE A 678 18.53 19.52 -44.60
CA ILE A 678 19.79 20.07 -45.12
C ILE A 678 20.91 19.03 -44.98
N GLY A 679 20.99 18.34 -43.83
CA GLY A 679 21.92 17.23 -43.63
C GLY A 679 21.72 16.08 -44.63
N ASP A 680 20.48 15.64 -44.83
CA ASP A 680 20.16 14.57 -45.78
C ASP A 680 20.49 14.95 -47.23
N MET A 681 20.26 16.20 -47.60
CA MET A 681 20.57 16.71 -48.92
C MET A 681 22.06 16.87 -49.15
N GLN A 682 22.81 17.39 -48.17
CA GLN A 682 24.28 17.42 -48.23
C GLN A 682 24.85 16.00 -48.40
N ASN A 683 24.23 15.00 -47.78
CA ASN A 683 24.60 13.60 -47.97
C ASN A 683 24.30 13.07 -49.39
N LEU A 684 23.18 13.45 -50.00
CA LEU A 684 22.87 13.11 -51.40
C LEU A 684 23.83 13.78 -52.39
N VAL A 685 24.20 15.04 -52.12
CA VAL A 685 25.18 15.79 -52.91
C VAL A 685 26.57 15.15 -52.82
N ARG A 686 27.00 14.72 -51.63
CA ARG A 686 28.27 13.96 -51.44
C ARG A 686 28.29 12.65 -52.24
N LYS A 687 27.12 12.06 -52.51
CA LYS A 687 26.96 10.85 -53.34
C LYS A 687 26.84 11.15 -54.84
N GLY A 688 27.05 12.40 -55.26
CA GLY A 688 27.01 12.82 -56.68
C GLY A 688 25.60 12.99 -57.26
N LYS A 689 24.55 12.98 -56.43
CA LYS A 689 23.14 13.03 -56.85
C LYS A 689 22.52 14.42 -56.61
N LEU A 690 23.06 15.43 -57.31
CA LEU A 690 22.62 16.82 -57.14
C LEU A 690 21.18 17.04 -57.62
N ILE A 691 20.77 16.38 -58.70
CA ILE A 691 19.41 16.51 -59.27
C ILE A 691 18.36 15.95 -58.29
N ASP A 692 18.58 14.75 -57.77
CA ASP A 692 17.69 14.11 -56.78
C ASP A 692 17.52 14.98 -55.52
N ALA A 693 18.60 15.63 -55.07
CA ALA A 693 18.55 16.56 -53.93
C ALA A 693 17.70 17.81 -54.25
N MET A 694 17.85 18.38 -55.46
CA MET A 694 17.05 19.53 -55.89
C MET A 694 15.57 19.19 -56.10
N GLU A 695 15.25 18.01 -56.64
CA GLU A 695 13.87 17.54 -56.79
C GLU A 695 13.19 17.36 -55.43
N THR A 696 13.92 16.84 -54.44
CA THR A 696 13.43 16.66 -53.08
C THR A 696 13.04 18.01 -52.45
N VAL A 697 13.87 19.05 -52.59
CA VAL A 697 13.52 20.38 -52.09
C VAL A 697 12.36 21.00 -52.85
N GLN A 698 12.35 20.87 -54.18
CA GLN A 698 11.31 21.46 -54.98
C GLN A 698 9.94 20.83 -54.69
N GLN A 699 9.91 19.52 -54.41
CA GLN A 699 8.71 18.84 -53.93
C GLN A 699 8.28 19.38 -52.57
N LYS A 700 9.22 19.61 -51.65
CA LYS A 700 8.92 20.19 -50.32
C LYS A 700 8.39 21.61 -50.42
N LEU A 701 9.01 22.46 -51.24
CA LEU A 701 8.62 23.85 -51.48
C LEU A 701 7.20 23.95 -52.10
N ARG A 702 6.79 22.95 -52.88
CA ARG A 702 5.40 22.82 -53.38
C ARG A 702 4.41 22.37 -52.29
N SER A 703 4.86 21.55 -51.35
CA SER A 703 4.02 20.99 -50.28
C SER A 703 3.90 21.88 -49.03
N CYS A 704 4.65 22.97 -48.93
CA CYS A 704 4.59 23.89 -47.80
C CYS A 704 3.23 24.62 -47.70
N SER A 705 2.68 24.66 -46.50
CA SER A 705 1.39 25.31 -46.18
C SER A 705 1.53 26.81 -45.92
N SER A 706 2.66 27.27 -45.35
CA SER A 706 2.89 28.67 -44.99
C SER A 706 3.83 29.41 -45.96
N HIS A 707 3.70 30.73 -46.07
CA HIS A 707 4.61 31.57 -46.87
C HIS A 707 6.00 31.69 -46.22
N ARG A 708 6.07 31.69 -44.88
CA ARG A 708 7.32 31.71 -44.10
C ARG A 708 8.12 30.42 -44.32
N ASP A 709 7.46 29.27 -44.34
CA ASP A 709 8.10 27.97 -44.60
C ASP A 709 8.66 27.93 -46.02
N LYS A 710 7.88 28.37 -47.01
CA LYS A 710 8.35 28.46 -48.41
C LYS A 710 9.58 29.35 -48.52
N PHE A 711 9.61 30.44 -47.76
CA PHE A 711 10.73 31.35 -47.71
C PHE A 711 11.97 30.71 -47.08
N LEU A 712 11.84 30.07 -45.91
CA LEU A 712 12.94 29.38 -45.22
C LEU A 712 13.51 28.22 -46.06
N TRP A 713 12.66 27.40 -46.69
CA TRP A 713 13.10 26.34 -47.60
C TRP A 713 13.81 26.89 -48.84
N ARG A 714 13.39 28.07 -49.34
CA ARG A 714 14.06 28.73 -50.47
C ARG A 714 15.44 29.25 -50.08
N LEU A 715 15.58 29.82 -48.88
CA LEU A 715 16.88 30.23 -48.36
C LEU A 715 17.80 29.04 -48.11
N ALA A 716 17.30 27.95 -47.52
CA ALA A 716 18.06 26.72 -47.31
C ALA A 716 18.60 26.13 -48.62
N LEU A 717 17.76 26.07 -49.67
CA LEU A 717 18.18 25.63 -51.00
C LEU A 717 19.30 26.53 -51.56
N SER A 718 19.09 27.84 -51.45
CA SER A 718 20.02 28.82 -52.00
C SER A 718 21.36 28.78 -51.28
N GLN A 719 21.35 28.61 -49.95
CA GLN A 719 22.55 28.50 -49.12
C GLN A 719 23.38 27.29 -49.56
N MET A 720 22.74 26.12 -49.70
CA MET A 720 23.43 24.93 -50.17
C MET A 720 24.06 25.11 -51.55
N LEU A 721 23.34 25.73 -52.50
CA LEU A 721 23.86 25.96 -53.84
C LEU A 721 25.04 26.94 -53.86
N VAL A 722 25.02 27.93 -52.97
CA VAL A 722 26.14 28.88 -52.78
C VAL A 722 27.33 28.17 -52.14
N ASP A 723 27.12 27.37 -51.10
CA ASP A 723 28.18 26.59 -50.42
C ASP A 723 28.88 25.61 -51.38
N LEU A 724 28.14 25.05 -52.33
CA LEU A 724 28.66 24.16 -53.38
C LEU A 724 29.33 24.92 -54.55
N SER A 725 29.51 26.24 -54.43
CA SER A 725 30.05 27.12 -55.48
C SER A 725 29.23 27.08 -56.79
N LYS A 726 27.93 26.77 -56.69
CA LYS A 726 26.97 26.75 -57.82
C LYS A 726 26.00 27.94 -57.73
N SER A 727 26.50 29.11 -57.34
CA SER A 727 25.72 30.33 -57.10
C SER A 727 24.79 30.73 -58.27
N LYS A 728 25.17 30.43 -59.53
CA LYS A 728 24.32 30.68 -60.71
C LYS A 728 22.95 30.01 -60.66
N LEU A 729 22.86 28.83 -60.06
CA LEU A 729 21.60 28.08 -59.93
C LEU A 729 20.72 28.61 -58.80
N ALA A 730 21.31 29.34 -57.83
CA ALA A 730 20.58 29.94 -56.72
C ALA A 730 19.91 31.27 -57.08
N LEU A 731 20.38 31.96 -58.14
CA LEU A 731 19.95 33.31 -58.49
C LEU A 731 18.42 33.47 -58.63
N PRO A 732 17.68 32.59 -59.35
CA PRO A 732 16.23 32.75 -59.47
C PRO A 732 15.49 32.64 -58.13
N HIS A 733 16.02 31.82 -57.21
CA HIS A 733 15.45 31.63 -55.88
C HIS A 733 15.75 32.82 -54.97
N LEU A 734 16.95 33.38 -55.05
CA LEU A 734 17.34 34.56 -54.28
C LEU A 734 16.63 35.83 -54.76
N GLU A 735 16.45 36.00 -56.07
CA GLU A 735 15.62 37.09 -56.61
C GLU A 735 14.17 37.02 -56.13
N GLN A 736 13.60 35.81 -56.05
CA GLN A 736 12.25 35.64 -55.50
C GLN A 736 12.22 35.88 -53.99
N ALA A 737 13.28 35.50 -53.25
CA ALA A 737 13.39 35.79 -51.82
C ALA A 737 13.42 37.30 -51.55
N LEU A 738 14.21 38.07 -52.32
CA LEU A 738 14.23 39.53 -52.18
C LEU A 738 12.86 40.16 -52.42
N LYS A 739 12.14 39.73 -53.46
CA LYS A 739 10.76 40.19 -53.69
C LYS A 739 9.81 39.85 -52.56
N ASP A 740 9.99 38.69 -51.93
CA ASP A 740 9.16 38.28 -50.80
C ASP A 740 9.49 39.11 -49.54
N ILE A 741 10.77 39.46 -49.30
CA ILE A 741 11.18 40.38 -48.23
C ILE A 741 10.47 41.73 -48.38
N ASP A 742 10.52 42.31 -49.57
CA ASP A 742 9.87 43.60 -49.86
C ASP A 742 8.35 43.50 -49.75
N LYS A 743 7.75 42.46 -50.35
CA LYS A 743 6.29 42.29 -50.40
C LYS A 743 5.67 42.10 -49.02
N TYR A 744 6.36 41.37 -48.14
CA TYR A 744 5.88 41.07 -46.79
C TYR A 744 6.47 41.99 -45.71
N TRP A 745 7.22 43.02 -46.11
CA TRP A 745 7.81 44.01 -45.19
C TRP A 745 8.62 43.35 -44.06
N LEU A 746 9.38 42.31 -44.41
CA LEU A 746 10.11 41.51 -43.42
C LEU A 746 11.18 42.32 -42.69
N GLU A 747 11.64 43.44 -43.26
CA GLU A 747 12.55 44.37 -42.61
C GLU A 747 12.04 44.94 -41.29
N GLU A 748 10.73 45.16 -41.17
CA GLU A 748 10.11 45.73 -39.98
C GLU A 748 9.56 44.63 -39.06
N TYR A 749 9.09 43.52 -39.65
CA TYR A 749 8.44 42.44 -38.92
C TYR A 749 9.40 41.36 -38.39
N ASP A 750 10.43 40.99 -39.17
CA ASP A 750 11.44 40.00 -38.80
C ASP A 750 12.81 40.38 -39.42
N PRO A 751 13.47 41.41 -38.86
CA PRO A 751 14.68 41.99 -39.44
C PRO A 751 15.81 40.97 -39.53
N ASP A 752 15.87 39.99 -38.63
CA ASP A 752 16.90 38.94 -38.64
C ASP A 752 16.71 37.98 -39.82
N LEU A 753 15.46 37.61 -40.15
CA LEU A 753 15.17 36.78 -41.31
C LEU A 753 15.39 37.54 -42.63
N ALA A 754 15.01 38.82 -42.69
CA ALA A 754 15.31 39.68 -43.83
C ALA A 754 16.83 39.82 -44.03
N MET A 755 17.57 40.05 -42.95
CA MET A 755 19.03 40.14 -42.96
C MET A 755 19.69 38.85 -43.46
N ARG A 756 19.21 37.68 -43.02
CA ARG A 756 19.66 36.37 -43.53
C ARG A 756 19.48 36.26 -45.04
N GLY A 757 18.30 36.64 -45.55
CA GLY A 757 18.02 36.65 -46.99
C GLY A 757 18.90 37.61 -47.78
N TYR A 758 19.09 38.84 -47.30
CA TYR A 758 19.93 39.85 -47.95
C TYR A 758 21.41 39.44 -48.00
N LYS A 759 21.97 38.93 -46.89
CA LYS A 759 23.36 38.48 -46.85
C LYS A 759 23.64 37.36 -47.85
N LEU A 760 22.72 36.39 -47.93
CA LEU A 760 22.87 35.28 -48.87
C LEU A 760 22.70 35.72 -50.33
N ALA A 761 21.77 36.63 -50.62
CA ALA A 761 21.61 37.20 -51.95
C ALA A 761 22.84 38.00 -52.38
N TRP A 762 23.40 38.82 -51.48
CA TRP A 762 24.63 39.57 -51.72
C TRP A 762 25.79 38.64 -52.08
N LEU A 763 26.04 37.62 -51.27
CA LEU A 763 27.12 36.64 -51.50
C LEU A 763 26.97 35.93 -52.86
N ALA A 764 25.75 35.59 -53.25
CA ALA A 764 25.50 34.93 -54.52
C ALA A 764 25.64 35.87 -55.74
N PHE A 765 25.27 37.14 -55.59
CA PHE A 765 25.37 38.14 -56.66
C PHE A 765 26.80 38.67 -56.85
N ASP A 766 27.54 38.90 -55.77
CA ASP A 766 28.92 39.37 -55.82
C ASP A 766 29.85 38.36 -56.52
N THR A 767 29.57 37.08 -56.35
CA THR A 767 30.31 36.00 -57.05
C THR A 767 30.00 35.91 -58.57
N GLN A 768 29.10 36.73 -59.11
CA GLN A 768 28.79 36.76 -60.55
C GLN A 768 29.64 37.78 -61.32
N THR A 769 30.01 37.40 -62.54
CA THR A 769 30.81 38.25 -63.44
C THR A 769 29.97 39.23 -64.27
N GLU A 770 28.67 38.98 -64.43
CA GLU A 770 27.78 39.84 -65.23
C GLU A 770 27.44 41.13 -64.47
N GLN A 771 27.56 42.27 -65.15
CA GLN A 771 27.40 43.60 -64.54
C GLN A 771 26.04 43.78 -63.85
N ARG A 772 24.96 43.25 -64.44
CA ARG A 772 23.60 43.32 -63.86
C ARG A 772 23.49 42.75 -62.45
N PHE A 773 24.31 41.76 -62.09
CA PHE A 773 24.30 41.15 -60.76
C PHE A 773 25.21 41.92 -59.80
N LYS A 774 26.29 42.54 -60.28
CA LYS A 774 27.11 43.45 -59.48
C LYS A 774 26.34 44.69 -59.05
N ASP A 775 25.55 45.26 -59.97
CA ASP A 775 24.69 46.40 -59.65
C ASP A 775 23.63 45.99 -58.59
N ARG A 776 23.03 44.80 -58.73
CA ARG A 776 22.13 44.26 -57.71
C ARG A 776 22.79 43.91 -56.39
N ALA A 777 24.04 43.46 -56.39
CA ALA A 777 24.79 43.24 -55.17
C ALA A 777 24.96 44.57 -54.41
N MET A 778 25.26 45.66 -55.11
CA MET A 778 25.31 47.00 -54.50
C MET A 778 23.95 47.42 -53.94
N ASP A 779 22.85 47.20 -54.66
CA ASP A 779 21.51 47.53 -54.18
C ASP A 779 21.17 46.75 -52.89
N VAL A 780 21.45 45.45 -52.84
CA VAL A 780 21.24 44.61 -51.65
C VAL A 780 22.14 45.05 -50.50
N LEU A 781 23.39 45.43 -50.79
CA LEU A 781 24.33 45.93 -49.79
C LEU A 781 23.83 47.24 -49.14
N HIS A 782 23.18 48.11 -49.92
CA HIS A 782 22.51 49.28 -49.39
C HIS A 782 21.30 48.91 -48.50
N GLN A 783 20.53 47.89 -48.85
CA GLN A 783 19.44 47.40 -47.98
C GLN A 783 19.97 46.83 -46.67
N ILE A 784 21.07 46.07 -46.71
CA ILE A 784 21.78 45.60 -45.51
C ILE A 784 22.20 46.80 -44.66
N GLY A 785 22.79 47.83 -45.26
CA GLY A 785 23.22 49.03 -44.53
C GLY A 785 22.08 49.81 -43.89
N ARG A 786 20.86 49.74 -44.45
CA ARG A 786 19.67 50.35 -43.86
C ARG A 786 19.25 49.64 -42.56
N LEU A 787 19.41 48.31 -42.49
CA LEU A 787 19.08 47.51 -41.31
C LEU A 787 20.22 47.48 -40.28
N ASP A 788 21.45 47.30 -40.75
CA ASP A 788 22.66 47.19 -39.94
C ASP A 788 23.88 47.75 -40.71
N MET A 789 24.15 49.04 -40.47
CA MET A 789 25.29 49.76 -41.04
C MET A 789 26.65 49.09 -40.74
N PRO A 790 26.94 48.67 -39.48
CA PRO A 790 28.14 47.90 -39.16
C PRO A 790 28.33 46.65 -40.05
N GLU A 791 27.27 45.90 -40.32
CA GLU A 791 27.35 44.71 -41.18
C GLU A 791 27.62 45.03 -42.65
N MET A 792 27.06 46.11 -43.18
CA MET A 792 27.40 46.59 -44.54
C MET A 792 28.89 46.96 -44.66
N VAL A 793 29.46 47.58 -43.63
CA VAL A 793 30.90 47.91 -43.60
C VAL A 793 31.76 46.65 -43.51
N ARG A 794 31.31 45.60 -42.82
CA ARG A 794 32.03 44.31 -42.77
C ARG A 794 32.05 43.62 -44.12
N LEU A 795 30.91 43.61 -44.82
CA LEU A 795 30.78 42.94 -46.12
C LEU A 795 31.44 43.72 -47.26
N SER A 796 31.51 45.05 -47.19
CA SER A 796 32.20 45.87 -48.22
C SER A 796 33.73 45.91 -48.09
N LYS A 797 34.29 45.49 -46.94
CA LYS A 797 35.73 45.45 -46.67
C LYS A 797 36.37 44.07 -46.86
N GLY A 798 35.56 43.02 -46.99
CA GLY A 798 35.99 41.69 -47.41
C GLY A 798 35.97 41.60 -48.92
#